data_AF-A0A699YZS4-F1
#
_entry.id   AF-A0A699YZS4-F1
#
_cell.length_a   1.000
_cell.length_b   1.000
_cell.length_c   1.000
_cell.angle_alpha   90.00
_cell.angle_beta   90.00
_cell.angle_gamma   90.00
#
_symmetry.space_group_name_H-M   'P 1'
#
loop_
_entity.id
_entity.type
_entity.pdbx_description
1 polymer ?
#
loop_
_entity_poly.entity_id
_entity_poly.type
_entity_poly.pdbx_seq_one_letter_code
_entity_poly.pdbx_strand_id
1 'polypeptide(L)'
;MEHRGACSADDDSGDGAGLMTEIPWKLLQPDFPHLNPATAGVGMVFMPNDDASEAESKKIYEEVIAKEGLKFLGWRQVPVKPEVVGRFAKATQPRIWQLAVEGKPGMVGDELERELFILRKQVEKEKYKRLPADKAFDFYTCSLSTRTMVYKGMLRSVVVGQFFLDLANPAFETCFAIYHRRFSTNTTPKWPLAQPMRVLGHNGEINTLQGNLNWVASREHELKHPIWQGREEALTPLCNAANSDSANLDNMAELLVRTGSEPAEALMLLVPEAYRNHPDLMKTYPEVGARLDRNGLRPARFWRTKDDMIYVASEVGVLGDVISNAANIVAKGRLGPGQMVVADFSSGTFYENADISRAVATRLPYKQFLAASLRRLSDMGESSFLSSPTLDAATLLKLQAASGMGAEDAQMVVEAMAQTGVEPTFCMGDDIPLAVLSDKPHPLYNYFKQRFAQVTNPPIDPLREGLVMSMEMRLGGRGNLLTPGEATYRQVLLKSPILLESELRTIAADTVLGTKTFKVETLDPSRPPLPALLAVAMLIGYGAHAICPSLAYETSRQWRLSSRTQSLIKAGKVPDISVKDAQKNFKKSLEKGLLKILSKMGISLLQCYHGAQIFEAYGLGRDVVDLCFRGSVSRIGGMSLADLQREAEGYWSKAFPDKALTKLEDYGFIQSKAKGEYHSNNQTMAKLLHKAIGLGQGSAADPGSYEAYQEHFRNAPITTLRDCLEFKSDRAPIPLEQVEPAEKIMTRFCTGGMSLGAISRETHETIAIAINRIGGKSNSGEGGEDPSRWVRLSELLLLLVRLVKVTVVTVSGHDGGTGASPISSIKHAGGPMEMGLSEVHQTLVRNELRERVVVRVDGGVRSGRDVLMGAMMGADEYGFGTVAMIATGCIMARVCHTNNCPVGVASQREELRARFPGAPADLVNYFHFVAEEAAISGHQHVSRSFDIINTDRAALGRVSGAIARRHGDKGFRGSVDLTLTGSGGQSFGCFAIQGLNVKLVGEANDYVGKGMGGGDIAITPPSNSCFDREAASVVGNTCLYGATGGRLFVNGRAGERFAVRNSMAEAVVEGTGDHCCEYMTGGTVVSLGPVGRNVAAGMTGGLGYFLDEAGDFCDKVNTEIVAIQRLHVEKTGSSKGRAVLEAWDQYLPMFWQLVPPAEKNTPEVNPAFERVAEKVAPAKVAVSA
;
A
#
# COMPACT_ATOMS: atom_id res chain seq x y z
N MET A 1 0.77 -13.04 -20.06
CA MET A 1 0.18 -11.72 -19.74
C MET A 1 -1.27 -11.80 -19.30
N GLU A 2 -2.16 -12.53 -19.99
CA GLU A 2 -3.59 -12.63 -19.64
C GLU A 2 -3.84 -12.94 -18.16
N HIS A 3 -3.00 -13.79 -17.56
CA HIS A 3 -3.03 -14.18 -16.15
C HIS A 3 -2.77 -13.05 -15.13
N ARG A 4 -2.35 -11.85 -15.59
CA ARG A 4 -2.22 -10.62 -14.80
C ARG A 4 -3.42 -9.68 -14.94
N GLY A 5 -4.29 -9.90 -15.93
CA GLY A 5 -5.55 -9.19 -16.09
C GLY A 5 -6.68 -9.87 -15.33
N ALA A 6 -7.88 -9.29 -15.44
CA ALA A 6 -9.13 -9.89 -14.99
C ALA A 6 -10.15 -9.91 -16.14
N CYS A 7 -11.19 -10.71 -15.93
CA CYS A 7 -12.41 -10.68 -16.72
C CYS A 7 -13.58 -10.30 -15.79
N SER A 8 -14.63 -9.77 -16.40
CA SER A 8 -15.93 -9.52 -15.79
C SER A 8 -16.60 -10.83 -15.35
N ALA A 9 -17.74 -10.77 -14.67
CA ALA A 9 -18.38 -11.95 -14.07
C ALA A 9 -18.94 -13.00 -15.07
N ASP A 10 -18.84 -12.75 -16.39
CA ASP A 10 -19.07 -13.75 -17.44
C ASP A 10 -17.82 -14.62 -17.71
N ASP A 11 -16.70 -14.36 -17.01
CA ASP A 11 -15.37 -14.97 -17.15
C ASP A 11 -14.79 -14.90 -18.58
N ASP A 12 -15.32 -14.01 -19.44
CA ASP A 12 -14.93 -13.85 -20.85
C ASP A 12 -14.63 -12.39 -21.23
N SER A 13 -15.47 -11.44 -20.82
CA SER A 13 -15.29 -10.01 -21.11
C SER A 13 -14.08 -9.45 -20.34
N GLY A 14 -12.99 -9.13 -21.04
CA GLY A 14 -11.75 -8.70 -20.40
C GLY A 14 -11.78 -7.23 -19.93
N ASP A 15 -11.20 -6.97 -18.75
CA ASP A 15 -11.07 -5.64 -18.09
C ASP A 15 -10.35 -4.52 -18.88
N GLY A 16 -9.97 -4.78 -20.13
CA GLY A 16 -9.27 -3.86 -21.02
C GLY A 16 -7.99 -4.49 -21.55
N ALA A 17 -7.80 -4.46 -22.87
CA ALA A 17 -6.56 -4.81 -23.55
C ALA A 17 -6.39 -3.93 -24.80
N GLY A 18 -5.15 -3.74 -25.25
CA GLY A 18 -4.89 -2.95 -26.43
C GLY A 18 -3.42 -2.86 -26.82
N LEU A 19 -3.21 -2.20 -27.96
CA LEU A 19 -1.94 -2.02 -28.64
C LEU A 19 -1.87 -0.58 -29.18
N MET A 20 -0.76 0.10 -28.96
CA MET A 20 -0.40 1.35 -29.61
C MET A 20 0.78 1.10 -30.55
N THR A 21 0.67 1.59 -31.78
CA THR A 21 1.63 1.41 -32.87
C THR A 21 1.85 2.74 -33.58
N GLU A 22 2.71 2.74 -34.59
CA GLU A 22 2.64 3.74 -35.65
C GLU A 22 1.30 3.66 -36.40
N ILE A 23 0.98 4.70 -37.17
CA ILE A 23 -0.13 4.66 -38.14
C ILE A 23 0.29 3.76 -39.32
N PRO A 24 -0.44 2.67 -39.62
CA PRO A 24 -0.11 1.75 -40.71
C PRO A 24 -0.56 2.36 -42.05
N TRP A 25 0.16 3.37 -42.54
CA TRP A 25 -0.26 4.16 -43.72
C TRP A 25 -0.60 3.31 -44.95
N LYS A 26 0.16 2.22 -45.19
CA LYS A 26 -0.08 1.24 -46.26
C LYS A 26 -1.48 0.60 -46.21
N LEU A 27 -2.00 0.35 -45.00
CA LEU A 27 -3.32 -0.23 -44.77
C LEU A 27 -4.45 0.79 -45.00
N LEU A 28 -4.20 2.08 -44.72
CA LEU A 28 -5.22 3.13 -44.76
C LEU A 28 -5.33 3.86 -46.10
N GLN A 29 -4.29 3.84 -46.93
CA GLN A 29 -4.25 4.51 -48.22
C GLN A 29 -5.39 4.12 -49.19
N PRO A 30 -5.88 2.85 -49.26
CA PRO A 30 -6.99 2.47 -50.12
C PRO A 30 -8.33 3.09 -49.69
N ASP A 31 -8.57 3.21 -48.39
CA ASP A 31 -9.80 3.76 -47.82
C ASP A 31 -9.80 5.31 -47.81
N PHE A 32 -8.61 5.93 -47.85
CA PHE A 32 -8.43 7.38 -47.92
C PHE A 32 -7.53 7.77 -49.12
N PRO A 33 -8.05 7.84 -50.36
CA PRO A 33 -7.23 8.06 -51.57
C PRO A 33 -6.44 9.39 -51.61
N HIS A 34 -6.84 10.38 -50.80
CA HIS A 34 -6.18 11.68 -50.68
C HIS A 34 -5.34 11.82 -49.40
N LEU A 35 -5.08 10.73 -48.68
CA LEU A 35 -4.25 10.74 -47.48
C LEU A 35 -2.78 10.98 -47.84
N ASN A 36 -2.15 11.93 -47.16
CA ASN A 36 -0.71 12.17 -47.23
C ASN A 36 -0.11 12.06 -45.82
N PRO A 37 0.72 11.03 -45.53
CA PRO A 37 1.34 10.84 -44.22
C PRO A 37 2.12 12.05 -43.66
N ALA A 38 2.57 12.98 -44.52
CA ALA A 38 3.28 14.18 -44.10
C ALA A 38 2.36 15.34 -43.64
N THR A 39 1.15 15.46 -44.22
CA THR A 39 0.21 16.59 -44.00
C THR A 39 -1.12 16.18 -43.37
N ALA A 40 -1.33 14.89 -43.10
CA ALA A 40 -2.57 14.38 -42.49
C ALA A 40 -2.32 13.59 -41.21
N GLY A 41 -3.30 13.61 -40.32
CA GLY A 41 -3.39 12.73 -39.15
C GLY A 41 -4.61 11.83 -39.21
N VAL A 42 -4.55 10.73 -38.46
CA VAL A 42 -5.63 9.74 -38.35
C VAL A 42 -6.12 9.69 -36.91
N GLY A 43 -7.45 9.76 -36.74
CA GLY A 43 -8.12 9.57 -35.46
C GLY A 43 -8.74 8.20 -35.35
N MET A 44 -8.58 7.54 -34.20
CA MET A 44 -9.27 6.30 -33.82
C MET A 44 -10.32 6.63 -32.77
N VAL A 45 -11.59 6.38 -33.06
CA VAL A 45 -12.73 6.93 -32.31
C VAL A 45 -13.76 5.85 -31.98
N PHE A 46 -14.19 5.84 -30.72
CA PHE A 46 -15.39 5.15 -30.28
C PHE A 46 -16.59 6.10 -30.40
N MET A 47 -17.63 5.67 -31.10
CA MET A 47 -18.92 6.34 -31.18
C MET A 47 -19.96 5.57 -30.34
N PRO A 48 -20.97 6.25 -29.75
CA PRO A 48 -22.05 5.57 -29.05
C PRO A 48 -22.81 4.62 -29.97
N ASN A 49 -23.33 3.52 -29.43
CA ASN A 49 -23.94 2.45 -30.23
C ASN A 49 -25.44 2.69 -30.51
N ASP A 50 -25.77 3.88 -31.01
CA ASP A 50 -27.09 4.23 -31.53
C ASP A 50 -26.96 5.28 -32.65
N ASP A 51 -27.84 5.21 -33.66
CA ASP A 51 -27.65 5.93 -34.92
C ASP A 51 -27.71 7.47 -34.74
N ALA A 52 -28.56 7.94 -33.82
CA ALA A 52 -28.72 9.36 -33.53
C ALA A 52 -27.46 9.95 -32.85
N SER A 53 -26.95 9.28 -31.82
CA SER A 53 -25.74 9.72 -31.12
C SER A 53 -24.49 9.55 -31.98
N GLU A 54 -24.40 8.53 -32.85
CA GLU A 54 -23.31 8.40 -33.82
C GLU A 54 -23.32 9.57 -34.82
N ALA A 55 -24.48 9.87 -35.43
CA ALA A 55 -24.59 10.93 -36.43
C ALA A 55 -24.23 12.31 -35.84
N GLU A 56 -24.71 12.62 -34.64
CA GLU A 56 -24.34 13.85 -33.95
C GLU A 56 -22.86 13.86 -33.52
N SER A 57 -22.27 12.71 -33.14
CA SER A 57 -20.83 12.60 -32.84
C SER A 57 -19.94 12.85 -34.06
N LYS A 58 -20.34 12.34 -35.24
CA LYS A 58 -19.66 12.63 -36.52
C LYS A 58 -19.76 14.11 -36.89
N LYS A 59 -20.96 14.67 -36.79
CA LYS A 59 -21.23 16.09 -37.03
C LYS A 59 -20.44 17.02 -36.09
N ILE A 60 -20.30 16.68 -34.80
CA ILE A 60 -19.42 17.41 -33.87
C ILE A 60 -17.98 17.44 -34.39
N TYR A 61 -17.46 16.30 -34.88
CA TYR A 61 -16.12 16.24 -35.46
C TYR A 61 -16.00 17.13 -36.71
N GLU A 62 -16.92 16.99 -37.67
CA GLU A 62 -16.90 17.73 -38.94
C GLU A 62 -17.02 19.24 -38.74
N GLU A 63 -17.93 19.69 -37.86
CA GLU A 63 -18.11 21.11 -37.51
C GLU A 63 -16.89 21.70 -36.78
N VAL A 64 -16.25 20.94 -35.89
CA VAL A 64 -15.03 21.41 -35.19
C VAL A 64 -13.80 21.40 -36.11
N ILE A 65 -13.66 20.40 -37.00
CA ILE A 65 -12.60 20.38 -38.04
C ILE A 65 -12.70 21.63 -38.92
N ALA A 66 -13.91 21.94 -39.41
CA ALA A 66 -14.15 23.13 -40.22
C ALA A 66 -13.88 24.44 -39.43
N LYS A 67 -14.32 24.51 -38.16
CA LYS A 67 -14.10 25.66 -37.28
C LYS A 67 -12.62 25.93 -36.98
N GLU A 68 -11.82 24.89 -36.78
CA GLU A 68 -10.37 25.02 -36.59
C GLU A 68 -9.62 25.25 -37.92
N GLY A 69 -10.31 25.26 -39.06
CA GLY A 69 -9.72 25.48 -40.38
C GLY A 69 -8.87 24.31 -40.89
N LEU A 70 -9.19 23.10 -40.45
CA LEU A 70 -8.57 21.84 -40.90
C LEU A 70 -9.44 21.19 -41.98
N LYS A 71 -8.86 20.32 -42.81
CA LYS A 71 -9.56 19.68 -43.93
C LYS A 71 -9.95 18.25 -43.58
N PHE A 72 -11.25 17.98 -43.52
CA PHE A 72 -11.77 16.62 -43.37
C PHE A 72 -11.51 15.80 -44.64
N LEU A 73 -10.99 14.58 -44.51
CA LEU A 73 -10.71 13.67 -45.64
C LEU A 73 -11.68 12.48 -45.73
N GLY A 74 -12.38 12.13 -44.65
CA GLY A 74 -13.40 11.07 -44.65
C GLY A 74 -13.51 10.27 -43.34
N TRP A 75 -14.51 9.38 -43.29
CA TRP A 75 -14.70 8.36 -42.26
C TRP A 75 -14.43 6.96 -42.85
N ARG A 76 -13.70 6.12 -42.11
CA ARG A 76 -13.54 4.68 -42.35
C ARG A 76 -14.16 3.92 -41.18
N GLN A 77 -15.03 2.95 -41.46
CA GLN A 77 -15.51 2.04 -40.42
C GLN A 77 -14.42 0.99 -40.15
N VAL A 78 -14.04 0.78 -38.89
CA VAL A 78 -12.97 -0.18 -38.59
C VAL A 78 -13.51 -1.61 -38.75
N PRO A 79 -12.84 -2.49 -39.53
CA PRO A 79 -13.31 -3.85 -39.73
C PRO A 79 -13.10 -4.67 -38.46
N VAL A 80 -14.21 -5.05 -37.81
CA VAL A 80 -14.23 -5.73 -36.52
C VAL A 80 -15.05 -7.02 -36.53
N LYS A 81 -14.82 -7.89 -35.55
CA LYS A 81 -15.46 -9.21 -35.39
C LYS A 81 -16.25 -9.33 -34.07
N PRO A 82 -17.49 -8.82 -33.98
CA PRO A 82 -18.24 -8.73 -32.72
C PRO A 82 -18.61 -10.07 -32.06
N GLU A 83 -18.48 -11.21 -32.76
CA GLU A 83 -18.77 -12.55 -32.23
C GLU A 83 -17.67 -13.12 -31.32
N VAL A 84 -16.45 -12.57 -31.31
CA VAL A 84 -15.40 -12.95 -30.35
C VAL A 84 -15.42 -12.11 -29.06
N VAL A 85 -16.43 -11.24 -28.88
CA VAL A 85 -16.57 -10.34 -27.73
C VAL A 85 -17.53 -10.94 -26.70
N GLY A 86 -17.07 -11.07 -25.46
CA GLY A 86 -17.86 -11.58 -24.33
C GLY A 86 -19.12 -10.75 -24.02
N ARG A 87 -20.08 -11.39 -23.33
CA ARG A 87 -21.45 -10.89 -23.13
C ARG A 87 -21.49 -9.44 -22.63
N PHE A 88 -20.75 -9.13 -21.56
CA PHE A 88 -20.78 -7.79 -20.96
C PHE A 88 -20.06 -6.76 -21.83
N ALA A 89 -18.88 -7.08 -22.38
CA ALA A 89 -18.13 -6.17 -23.24
C ALA A 89 -18.90 -5.84 -24.53
N LYS A 90 -19.67 -6.80 -25.05
CA LYS A 90 -20.53 -6.65 -26.21
C LYS A 90 -21.75 -5.75 -25.94
N ALA A 91 -22.31 -5.81 -24.73
CA ALA A 91 -23.41 -4.94 -24.32
C ALA A 91 -23.01 -3.44 -24.25
N THR A 92 -21.74 -3.15 -23.98
CA THR A 92 -21.17 -1.78 -23.97
C THR A 92 -20.30 -1.47 -25.19
N GLN A 93 -20.32 -2.31 -26.23
CA GLN A 93 -19.44 -2.17 -27.39
C GLN A 93 -19.79 -0.89 -28.19
N PRO A 94 -18.84 0.05 -28.36
CA PRO A 94 -19.03 1.23 -29.20
C PRO A 94 -18.92 0.86 -30.68
N ARG A 95 -19.42 1.74 -31.54
CA ARG A 95 -19.15 1.66 -32.99
C ARG A 95 -17.79 2.30 -33.25
N ILE A 96 -16.89 1.56 -33.88
CA ILE A 96 -15.48 1.95 -33.98
C ILE A 96 -15.19 2.52 -35.38
N TRP A 97 -14.73 3.76 -35.40
CA TRP A 97 -14.53 4.55 -36.60
C TRP A 97 -13.13 5.15 -36.61
N GLN A 98 -12.55 5.28 -37.80
CA GLN A 98 -11.38 6.11 -38.05
C GLN A 98 -11.79 7.34 -38.87
N LEU A 99 -11.16 8.47 -38.60
CA LEU A 99 -11.22 9.65 -39.47
C LEU A 99 -9.83 10.06 -39.94
N ALA A 100 -9.77 10.66 -41.12
CA ALA A 100 -8.58 11.30 -41.63
C ALA A 100 -8.78 12.83 -41.72
N VAL A 101 -7.77 13.59 -41.28
CA VAL A 101 -7.79 15.06 -41.23
C VAL A 101 -6.47 15.61 -41.76
N GLU A 102 -6.53 16.49 -42.75
CA GLU A 102 -5.37 17.20 -43.31
C GLU A 102 -5.21 18.59 -42.67
N GLY A 103 -3.95 18.95 -42.43
CA GLY A 103 -3.53 20.24 -41.88
C GLY A 103 -3.73 21.42 -42.84
N LYS A 104 -3.49 22.63 -42.33
CA LYS A 104 -3.40 23.84 -43.17
C LYS A 104 -2.13 23.76 -44.02
N PRO A 105 -2.08 24.40 -45.21
CA PRO A 105 -0.90 24.38 -46.07
C PRO A 105 0.38 24.78 -45.31
N GLY A 106 1.37 23.89 -45.30
CA GLY A 106 2.64 24.05 -44.58
C GLY A 106 2.72 23.34 -43.22
N MET A 107 1.59 23.00 -42.58
CA MET A 107 1.59 22.31 -41.29
C MET A 107 1.99 20.84 -41.42
N VAL A 108 3.07 20.47 -40.73
CA VAL A 108 3.63 19.11 -40.70
C VAL A 108 4.14 18.77 -39.28
N GLY A 109 4.36 17.48 -39.02
CA GLY A 109 5.02 17.01 -37.79
C GLY A 109 4.39 17.54 -36.50
N ASP A 110 5.21 18.14 -35.64
CA ASP A 110 4.77 18.62 -34.31
C ASP A 110 3.76 19.77 -34.34
N GLU A 111 3.70 20.55 -35.43
CA GLU A 111 2.70 21.60 -35.56
C GLU A 111 1.31 21.02 -35.79
N LEU A 112 1.20 20.08 -36.73
CA LEU A 112 -0.05 19.37 -36.98
C LEU A 112 -0.47 18.53 -35.76
N GLU A 113 0.48 17.93 -35.03
CA GLU A 113 0.20 17.25 -33.76
C GLU A 113 -0.37 18.15 -32.65
N ARG A 114 -0.01 19.45 -32.62
CA ARG A 114 -0.62 20.43 -31.70
C ARG A 114 -2.03 20.81 -32.13
N GLU A 115 -2.25 21.04 -33.43
CA GLU A 115 -3.58 21.37 -33.97
C GLU A 115 -4.56 20.19 -33.82
N LEU A 116 -4.09 18.95 -34.01
CA LEU A 116 -4.88 17.72 -33.77
C LEU A 116 -5.22 17.52 -32.29
N PHE A 117 -4.29 17.85 -31.38
CA PHE A 117 -4.55 17.87 -29.94
C PHE A 117 -5.60 18.93 -29.57
N ILE A 118 -5.51 20.15 -30.13
CA ILE A 118 -6.52 21.21 -29.97
C ILE A 118 -7.89 20.75 -30.50
N LEU A 119 -7.96 20.22 -31.72
CA LEU A 119 -9.17 19.64 -32.32
C LEU A 119 -9.80 18.61 -31.39
N ARG A 120 -9.03 17.65 -30.87
CA ARG A 120 -9.53 16.68 -29.90
C ARG A 120 -10.09 17.35 -28.64
N LYS A 121 -9.38 18.32 -28.06
CA LYS A 121 -9.84 19.03 -26.85
C LYS A 121 -11.10 19.86 -27.11
N GLN A 122 -11.29 20.40 -28.31
CA GLN A 122 -12.54 21.07 -28.70
C GLN A 122 -13.70 20.08 -28.88
N VAL A 123 -13.49 18.94 -29.55
CA VAL A 123 -14.49 17.86 -29.63
C VAL A 123 -14.87 17.34 -28.24
N GLU A 124 -13.89 17.18 -27.32
CA GLU A 124 -14.14 16.84 -25.92
C GLU A 124 -14.99 17.88 -25.17
N LYS A 125 -14.93 19.17 -25.53
CA LYS A 125 -15.82 20.22 -24.97
C LYS A 125 -17.22 20.17 -25.59
N GLU A 126 -17.34 20.08 -26.91
CA GLU A 126 -18.65 20.18 -27.58
C GLU A 126 -19.54 18.95 -27.30
N LYS A 127 -18.97 17.75 -27.14
CA LYS A 127 -19.77 16.54 -26.86
C LYS A 127 -20.60 16.65 -25.57
N TYR A 128 -20.04 17.19 -24.49
CA TYR A 128 -20.75 17.35 -23.21
C TYR A 128 -21.81 18.47 -23.22
N LYS A 129 -21.89 19.28 -24.29
CA LYS A 129 -22.97 20.26 -24.49
C LYS A 129 -24.14 19.71 -25.32
N ARG A 130 -23.90 18.66 -26.10
CA ARG A 130 -24.79 18.19 -27.18
C ARG A 130 -25.32 16.77 -26.98
N LEU A 131 -24.57 15.93 -26.28
CA LEU A 131 -24.95 14.55 -25.94
C LEU A 131 -25.24 14.41 -24.44
N PRO A 132 -26.17 13.51 -24.04
CA PRO A 132 -26.33 13.07 -22.66
C PRO A 132 -25.00 12.58 -22.04
N ALA A 133 -24.85 12.70 -20.72
CA ALA A 133 -23.55 12.49 -20.06
C ALA A 133 -22.97 11.07 -20.21
N ASP A 134 -23.81 10.05 -20.37
CA ASP A 134 -23.44 8.68 -20.71
C ASP A 134 -22.94 8.58 -22.16
N LYS A 135 -23.71 9.09 -23.13
CA LYS A 135 -23.33 9.12 -24.56
C LYS A 135 -22.08 9.95 -24.81
N ALA A 136 -21.94 11.06 -24.09
CA ALA A 136 -20.75 11.90 -24.11
C ALA A 136 -19.53 11.22 -23.44
N PHE A 137 -19.72 10.24 -22.54
CA PHE A 137 -18.62 9.43 -22.04
C PHE A 137 -18.17 8.39 -23.08
N ASP A 138 -19.11 7.70 -23.70
CA ASP A 138 -18.83 6.63 -24.69
C ASP A 138 -18.28 7.17 -26.02
N PHE A 139 -18.64 8.40 -26.42
CA PHE A 139 -18.01 9.11 -27.54
C PHE A 139 -16.57 9.52 -27.17
N TYR A 140 -15.57 8.75 -27.60
CA TYR A 140 -14.20 8.85 -27.09
C TYR A 140 -13.12 8.67 -28.17
N THR A 141 -12.23 9.66 -28.27
CA THR A 141 -11.02 9.61 -29.10
C THR A 141 -9.93 8.77 -28.41
N CYS A 142 -9.63 7.60 -28.96
CA CYS A 142 -8.54 6.74 -28.51
C CYS A 142 -7.18 7.35 -28.85
N SER A 143 -7.01 7.78 -30.10
CA SER A 143 -5.85 8.53 -30.61
C SER A 143 -6.29 9.50 -31.70
N LEU A 144 -5.55 10.58 -31.90
CA LEU A 144 -5.68 11.48 -33.06
C LEU A 144 -4.31 12.17 -33.24
N SER A 145 -3.55 11.73 -34.25
CA SER A 145 -2.10 11.96 -34.35
C SER A 145 -1.64 11.83 -35.80
N THR A 146 -0.43 12.32 -36.12
CA THR A 146 0.28 12.07 -37.40
C THR A 146 1.33 10.96 -37.27
N ARG A 147 1.40 10.30 -36.11
CA ARG A 147 2.44 9.31 -35.77
C ARG A 147 1.85 8.02 -35.21
N THR A 148 0.92 8.10 -34.25
CA THR A 148 0.48 6.93 -33.45
C THR A 148 -1.00 6.58 -33.64
N MET A 149 -1.32 5.29 -33.53
CA MET A 149 -2.70 4.81 -33.45
C MET A 149 -2.87 3.75 -32.35
N VAL A 150 -4.04 3.75 -31.70
CA VAL A 150 -4.34 2.91 -30.52
C VAL A 150 -5.53 2.00 -30.79
N TYR A 151 -5.27 0.71 -31.01
CA TYR A 151 -6.29 -0.34 -31.10
C TYR A 151 -6.53 -0.95 -29.71
N LYS A 152 -7.66 -0.65 -29.08
CA LYS A 152 -7.99 -1.13 -27.72
C LYS A 152 -9.47 -1.48 -27.55
N GLY A 153 -9.79 -2.25 -26.51
CA GLY A 153 -11.16 -2.58 -26.16
C GLY A 153 -11.28 -3.39 -24.88
N MET A 154 -12.52 -3.73 -24.50
CA MET A 154 -12.81 -4.54 -23.30
C MET A 154 -12.69 -6.03 -23.60
N LEU A 155 -11.47 -6.42 -23.95
CA LEU A 155 -11.13 -7.72 -24.54
C LEU A 155 -10.08 -8.44 -23.68
N ARG A 156 -10.05 -9.77 -23.78
CA ARG A 156 -8.90 -10.58 -23.35
C ARG A 156 -7.73 -10.34 -24.31
N SER A 157 -6.48 -10.47 -23.87
CA SER A 157 -5.30 -10.19 -24.71
C SER A 157 -5.31 -10.96 -26.03
N VAL A 158 -5.72 -12.24 -26.00
CA VAL A 158 -5.78 -13.10 -27.20
C VAL A 158 -6.90 -12.71 -28.18
N VAL A 159 -7.89 -11.92 -27.73
CA VAL A 159 -9.04 -11.51 -28.53
C VAL A 159 -8.76 -10.23 -29.31
N VAL A 160 -7.79 -9.40 -28.92
CA VAL A 160 -7.50 -8.11 -29.58
C VAL A 160 -7.24 -8.28 -31.09
N GLY A 161 -6.35 -9.20 -31.47
CA GLY A 161 -6.06 -9.52 -32.88
C GLY A 161 -7.08 -10.43 -33.57
N GLN A 162 -8.08 -10.94 -32.84
CA GLN A 162 -9.24 -11.65 -33.42
C GLN A 162 -10.40 -10.69 -33.69
N PHE A 163 -10.50 -9.63 -32.89
CA PHE A 163 -11.54 -8.62 -32.95
C PHE A 163 -11.23 -7.53 -33.98
N PHE A 164 -10.01 -6.99 -34.00
CA PHE A 164 -9.60 -6.00 -34.99
C PHE A 164 -8.96 -6.68 -36.20
N LEU A 165 -9.68 -6.75 -37.32
CA LEU A 165 -9.21 -7.44 -38.52
C LEU A 165 -8.03 -6.72 -39.20
N ASP A 166 -7.90 -5.41 -38.98
CA ASP A 166 -6.73 -4.61 -39.34
C ASP A 166 -5.41 -5.22 -38.83
N LEU A 167 -5.38 -5.74 -37.60
CA LEU A 167 -4.16 -6.30 -36.97
C LEU A 167 -3.73 -7.64 -37.56
N ALA A 168 -4.56 -8.27 -38.39
CA ALA A 168 -4.25 -9.50 -39.12
C ALA A 168 -3.93 -9.24 -40.60
N ASN A 169 -3.95 -7.99 -41.06
CA ASN A 169 -3.68 -7.63 -42.44
C ASN A 169 -2.16 -7.49 -42.68
N PRO A 170 -1.57 -8.17 -43.68
CA PRO A 170 -0.14 -8.03 -44.01
C PRO A 170 0.33 -6.61 -44.38
N ALA A 171 -0.57 -5.68 -44.70
CA ALA A 171 -0.26 -4.27 -44.90
C ALA A 171 -0.10 -3.47 -43.58
N PHE A 172 -0.32 -4.10 -42.42
CA PHE A 172 -0.08 -3.52 -41.11
C PHE A 172 1.41 -3.65 -40.73
N GLU A 173 2.16 -2.57 -40.93
CA GLU A 173 3.57 -2.44 -40.55
C GLU A 173 3.74 -1.34 -39.49
N THR A 174 4.70 -1.50 -38.58
CA THR A 174 5.04 -0.52 -37.53
C THR A 174 6.45 -0.78 -36.99
N CYS A 175 7.23 0.25 -36.70
CA CYS A 175 8.56 0.11 -36.08
C CYS A 175 8.50 -0.16 -34.57
N PHE A 176 7.39 0.18 -33.91
CA PHE A 176 7.21 -0.02 -32.46
C PHE A 176 5.83 -0.58 -32.10
N ALA A 177 5.73 -1.15 -30.89
CA ALA A 177 4.46 -1.56 -30.31
C ALA A 177 4.49 -1.42 -28.77
N ILE A 178 3.55 -0.66 -28.21
CA ILE A 178 3.28 -0.62 -26.76
C ILE A 178 1.96 -1.34 -26.49
N TYR A 179 2.00 -2.44 -25.74
CA TYR A 179 0.83 -3.24 -25.42
C TYR A 179 0.37 -3.05 -23.96
N HIS A 180 -0.90 -3.32 -23.67
CA HIS A 180 -1.41 -3.33 -22.30
C HIS A 180 -2.47 -4.43 -22.08
N ARG A 181 -2.51 -4.96 -20.85
CA ARG A 181 -3.61 -5.78 -20.34
C ARG A 181 -3.95 -5.29 -18.93
N ARG A 182 -5.17 -4.79 -18.77
CA ARG A 182 -5.69 -4.18 -17.54
C ARG A 182 -6.28 -5.23 -16.60
N PHE A 183 -6.18 -4.96 -15.30
CA PHE A 183 -6.97 -5.54 -14.22
C PHE A 183 -7.82 -4.41 -13.63
N SER A 184 -9.02 -4.68 -13.14
CA SER A 184 -9.85 -3.66 -12.49
C SER A 184 -10.64 -4.17 -11.29
N THR A 185 -11.26 -3.24 -10.59
CA THR A 185 -12.07 -3.47 -9.38
C THR A 185 -13.57 -3.53 -9.68
N ASN A 186 -13.97 -3.74 -10.93
CA ASN A 186 -15.37 -3.85 -11.36
C ASN A 186 -15.54 -4.82 -12.54
N THR A 187 -16.79 -5.22 -12.80
CA THR A 187 -17.18 -6.14 -13.88
C THR A 187 -18.08 -5.47 -14.93
N THR A 188 -18.13 -4.14 -14.96
CA THR A 188 -18.96 -3.36 -15.89
C THR A 188 -18.05 -2.72 -16.96
N PRO A 189 -17.80 -3.39 -18.09
CA PRO A 189 -16.74 -3.00 -19.00
C PRO A 189 -17.01 -1.64 -19.68
N LYS A 190 -16.09 -0.68 -19.50
CA LYS A 190 -16.12 0.66 -20.13
C LYS A 190 -14.96 0.86 -21.09
N TRP A 191 -15.24 0.77 -22.40
CA TRP A 191 -14.25 0.78 -23.48
C TRP A 191 -13.24 1.94 -23.45
N PRO A 192 -13.62 3.21 -23.13
CA PRO A 192 -12.66 4.30 -22.97
C PRO A 192 -11.53 4.05 -21.93
N LEU A 193 -11.78 3.21 -20.91
CA LEU A 193 -10.84 2.92 -19.82
C LEU A 193 -9.85 1.79 -20.13
N ALA A 194 -9.98 1.13 -21.29
CA ALA A 194 -8.92 0.25 -21.79
C ALA A 194 -7.63 1.04 -22.04
N GLN A 195 -6.49 0.34 -22.10
CA GLN A 195 -5.17 0.92 -22.35
C GLN A 195 -4.49 0.24 -23.55
N PRO A 196 -3.48 0.86 -24.21
CA PRO A 196 -2.84 2.15 -23.91
C PRO A 196 -3.74 3.40 -23.95
N MET A 197 -3.23 4.49 -23.39
CA MET A 197 -3.76 5.83 -23.59
C MET A 197 -3.08 6.48 -24.81
N ARG A 198 -2.82 7.79 -24.86
CA ARG A 198 -2.32 8.48 -26.08
C ARG A 198 -0.80 8.59 -26.14
N VAL A 199 -0.16 8.63 -24.97
CA VAL A 199 1.31 8.68 -24.79
C VAL A 199 1.80 7.46 -24.02
N LEU A 200 1.02 6.93 -23.07
CA LEU A 200 1.49 5.91 -22.12
C LEU A 200 0.56 4.70 -21.93
N GLY A 201 1.15 3.60 -21.45
CA GLY A 201 0.46 2.48 -20.80
C GLY A 201 0.93 2.35 -19.36
N HIS A 202 0.02 2.47 -18.39
CA HIS A 202 0.30 2.50 -16.95
C HIS A 202 -0.07 1.18 -16.28
N ASN A 203 0.90 0.54 -15.62
CA ASN A 203 0.71 -0.64 -14.77
C ASN A 203 1.00 -0.25 -13.31
N GLY A 204 0.07 0.43 -12.67
CA GLY A 204 0.20 0.98 -11.32
C GLY A 204 -1.13 1.46 -10.76
N GLU A 205 -1.08 2.32 -9.74
CA GLU A 205 -2.22 3.01 -9.13
C GLU A 205 -1.71 4.33 -8.51
N ILE A 206 -2.28 5.48 -8.84
CA ILE A 206 -1.80 6.79 -8.35
C ILE A 206 -2.46 7.15 -7.01
N ASN A 207 -1.86 6.71 -5.90
CA ASN A 207 -2.33 6.92 -4.54
C ASN A 207 -2.43 8.39 -4.06
N THR A 208 -1.99 9.38 -4.85
CA THR A 208 -2.16 10.82 -4.57
C THR A 208 -3.08 11.56 -5.56
N LEU A 209 -3.88 10.83 -6.36
CA LEU A 209 -4.67 11.39 -7.45
C LEU A 209 -5.46 12.66 -7.07
N GLN A 210 -6.20 12.68 -5.96
CA GLN A 210 -6.99 13.86 -5.57
C GLN A 210 -6.13 15.10 -5.33
N GLY A 211 -4.94 14.93 -4.74
CA GLY A 211 -3.97 16.02 -4.57
C GLY A 211 -3.44 16.52 -5.91
N ASN A 212 -3.12 15.60 -6.81
CA ASN A 212 -2.65 15.94 -8.16
C ASN A 212 -3.74 16.71 -8.94
N LEU A 213 -5.00 16.25 -8.90
CA LEU A 213 -6.16 16.94 -9.49
C LEU A 213 -6.33 18.35 -8.92
N ASN A 214 -6.29 18.50 -7.59
CA ASN A 214 -6.40 19.78 -6.91
C ASN A 214 -5.27 20.75 -7.33
N TRP A 215 -4.02 20.27 -7.43
CA TRP A 215 -2.86 21.07 -7.83
C TRP A 215 -2.82 21.44 -9.33
N VAL A 216 -3.44 20.65 -10.20
CA VAL A 216 -3.66 21.03 -11.61
C VAL A 216 -4.78 22.07 -11.68
N ALA A 217 -5.94 21.79 -11.10
CA ALA A 217 -7.11 22.67 -11.12
C ALA A 217 -6.81 24.09 -10.58
N SER A 218 -6.04 24.19 -9.49
CA SER A 218 -5.65 25.49 -8.92
C SER A 218 -4.70 26.31 -9.82
N ARG A 219 -4.08 25.69 -10.84
CA ARG A 219 -2.99 26.27 -11.65
C ARG A 219 -3.25 26.29 -13.15
N GLU A 220 -4.36 25.74 -13.67
CA GLU A 220 -4.62 25.69 -15.13
C GLU A 220 -4.47 27.06 -15.81
N HIS A 221 -4.90 28.13 -15.14
CA HIS A 221 -4.81 29.51 -15.64
C HIS A 221 -3.38 30.10 -15.64
N GLU A 222 -2.43 29.49 -14.92
CA GLU A 222 -1.00 29.85 -14.91
C GLU A 222 -0.19 29.06 -15.95
N LEU A 223 -0.72 27.95 -16.47
CA LEU A 223 -0.04 27.03 -17.39
C LEU A 223 -0.07 27.56 -18.83
N LYS A 224 0.72 28.60 -19.10
CA LYS A 224 0.82 29.27 -20.40
C LYS A 224 2.10 28.90 -21.15
N HIS A 225 2.08 28.89 -22.48
CA HIS A 225 3.31 28.69 -23.26
C HIS A 225 3.18 29.33 -24.66
N PRO A 226 4.17 30.09 -25.15
CA PRO A 226 4.08 30.78 -26.45
C PRO A 226 3.70 29.88 -27.64
N ILE A 227 4.07 28.59 -27.58
CA ILE A 227 3.73 27.58 -28.62
C ILE A 227 2.22 27.42 -28.83
N TRP A 228 1.39 27.73 -27.82
CA TRP A 228 -0.05 27.65 -27.87
C TRP A 228 -0.72 28.92 -28.42
N GLN A 229 0.04 30.00 -28.65
CA GLN A 229 -0.42 31.21 -29.34
C GLN A 229 -1.70 31.85 -28.75
N GLY A 230 -1.92 31.74 -27.43
CA GLY A 230 -3.12 32.22 -26.75
C GLY A 230 -4.31 31.23 -26.75
N ARG A 231 -4.14 30.04 -27.31
CA ARG A 231 -5.15 28.96 -27.33
C ARG A 231 -5.18 28.14 -26.03
N GLU A 232 -4.51 28.52 -24.94
CA GLU A 232 -4.47 27.69 -23.72
C GLU A 232 -5.85 27.38 -23.12
N GLU A 233 -6.84 28.28 -23.25
CA GLU A 233 -8.23 27.99 -22.86
C GLU A 233 -8.89 26.89 -23.71
N ALA A 234 -8.40 26.62 -24.93
CA ALA A 234 -8.86 25.50 -25.74
C ALA A 234 -8.51 24.13 -25.11
N LEU A 235 -7.53 24.09 -24.21
CA LEU A 235 -6.97 22.87 -23.62
C LEU A 235 -7.63 22.47 -22.29
N THR A 236 -8.27 23.39 -21.58
CA THR A 236 -8.92 23.13 -20.27
C THR A 236 -10.23 22.32 -20.43
N PRO A 237 -10.67 21.55 -19.43
CA PRO A 237 -9.90 21.09 -18.28
C PRO A 237 -8.83 20.09 -18.73
N LEU A 238 -7.65 20.20 -18.13
CA LEU A 238 -6.51 19.33 -18.39
C LEU A 238 -6.72 17.97 -17.73
N CYS A 239 -7.24 17.96 -16.50
CA CYS A 239 -7.58 16.76 -15.74
C CYS A 239 -9.06 16.73 -15.34
N ASN A 240 -9.60 15.54 -15.06
CA ASN A 240 -10.99 15.35 -14.64
C ASN A 240 -11.11 14.18 -13.65
N ALA A 241 -11.82 14.39 -12.53
CA ALA A 241 -12.06 13.36 -11.52
C ALA A 241 -12.90 12.15 -12.01
N ALA A 242 -13.63 12.31 -13.12
CA ALA A 242 -14.34 11.20 -13.78
C ALA A 242 -13.43 10.31 -14.67
N ASN A 243 -12.21 10.77 -14.98
CA ASN A 243 -11.20 9.97 -15.69
C ASN A 243 -10.44 9.08 -14.70
N SER A 244 -9.90 7.96 -15.18
CA SER A 244 -8.99 7.13 -14.37
C SER A 244 -7.70 7.88 -14.01
N ASP A 245 -7.00 7.39 -12.98
CA ASP A 245 -5.68 7.84 -12.57
C ASP A 245 -4.71 7.95 -13.77
N SER A 246 -4.71 6.91 -14.60
CA SER A 246 -3.86 6.66 -15.74
C SER A 246 -4.18 7.61 -16.90
N ALA A 247 -5.45 7.96 -17.08
CA ALA A 247 -5.89 8.94 -18.08
C ALA A 247 -5.56 10.38 -17.66
N ASN A 248 -5.61 10.70 -16.36
CA ASN A 248 -5.15 12.00 -15.86
C ASN A 248 -3.63 12.16 -15.96
N LEU A 249 -2.86 11.09 -15.74
CA LEU A 249 -1.42 11.07 -15.99
C LEU A 249 -1.09 11.25 -17.49
N ASP A 250 -1.79 10.51 -18.36
CA ASP A 250 -1.63 10.62 -19.82
C ASP A 250 -1.94 12.03 -20.33
N ASN A 251 -3.04 12.66 -19.89
CA ASN A 251 -3.36 14.04 -20.26
C ASN A 251 -2.26 15.03 -19.88
N MET A 252 -1.61 14.87 -18.71
CA MET A 252 -0.53 15.77 -18.29
C MET A 252 0.79 15.48 -19.01
N ALA A 253 1.09 14.21 -19.32
CA ALA A 253 2.24 13.83 -20.13
C ALA A 253 2.08 14.36 -21.57
N GLU A 254 0.89 14.23 -22.16
CA GLU A 254 0.55 14.73 -23.49
C GLU A 254 0.61 16.26 -23.56
N LEU A 255 0.15 16.98 -22.52
CA LEU A 255 0.31 18.43 -22.43
C LEU A 255 1.79 18.85 -22.45
N LEU A 256 2.63 18.22 -21.63
CA LEU A 256 4.07 18.52 -21.59
C LEU A 256 4.73 18.22 -22.94
N VAL A 257 4.44 17.05 -23.52
CA VAL A 257 5.00 16.64 -24.82
C VAL A 257 4.56 17.55 -25.97
N ARG A 258 3.27 17.90 -26.05
CA ARG A 258 2.77 18.85 -27.06
C ARG A 258 3.21 20.30 -26.82
N THR A 259 3.64 20.64 -25.60
CA THR A 259 4.24 21.94 -25.29
C THR A 259 5.72 22.03 -25.70
N GLY A 260 6.42 20.89 -25.80
CA GLY A 260 7.81 20.82 -26.30
C GLY A 260 8.78 19.99 -25.45
N SER A 261 8.34 19.39 -24.34
CA SER A 261 9.15 18.40 -23.61
C SER A 261 9.22 17.08 -24.38
N GLU A 262 10.25 16.28 -24.16
CA GLU A 262 10.25 14.88 -24.61
C GLU A 262 9.45 13.98 -23.65
N PRO A 263 9.02 12.77 -24.07
CA PRO A 263 8.36 11.81 -23.21
C PRO A 263 9.17 11.46 -21.94
N ALA A 264 10.49 11.33 -22.06
CA ALA A 264 11.35 11.04 -20.92
C ALA A 264 11.37 12.18 -19.88
N GLU A 265 11.47 13.42 -20.33
CA GLU A 265 11.39 14.61 -19.49
C GLU A 265 10.02 14.76 -18.82
N ALA A 266 8.94 14.56 -19.57
CA ALA A 266 7.59 14.59 -19.03
C ALA A 266 7.39 13.52 -17.93
N LEU A 267 7.90 12.30 -18.16
CA LEU A 267 7.85 11.22 -17.17
C LEU A 267 8.78 11.46 -15.96
N MET A 268 9.90 12.16 -16.12
CA MET A 268 10.75 12.57 -14.99
C MET A 268 10.11 13.67 -14.14
N LEU A 269 9.41 14.62 -14.76
CA LEU A 269 8.68 15.69 -14.06
C LEU A 269 7.46 15.16 -13.29
N LEU A 270 6.74 14.18 -13.87
CA LEU A 270 5.54 13.59 -13.28
C LEU A 270 5.83 12.42 -12.34
N VAL A 271 6.89 11.64 -12.59
CA VAL A 271 7.29 10.45 -11.81
C VAL A 271 8.80 10.50 -11.46
N PRO A 272 9.23 11.46 -10.61
CA PRO A 272 10.65 11.66 -10.28
C PRO A 272 11.25 10.53 -9.42
N GLU A 273 12.51 10.20 -9.68
CA GLU A 273 13.32 9.27 -8.89
C GLU A 273 13.57 9.78 -7.45
N ALA A 274 13.95 8.89 -6.53
CA ALA A 274 14.45 9.23 -5.20
C ALA A 274 15.90 9.79 -5.24
N TYR A 275 16.12 10.89 -5.96
CA TYR A 275 17.41 11.45 -6.40
C TYR A 275 18.46 11.83 -5.33
N ARG A 276 18.26 11.54 -4.04
CA ARG A 276 19.27 11.83 -3.00
C ARG A 276 20.37 10.78 -3.07
N ASN A 277 21.63 11.23 -3.13
CA ASN A 277 22.85 10.41 -3.08
C ASN A 277 23.11 9.55 -4.34
N HIS A 278 23.16 10.14 -5.55
CA HIS A 278 23.43 9.44 -6.83
C HIS A 278 24.46 10.22 -7.72
N PRO A 279 25.42 9.60 -8.45
CA PRO A 279 26.60 10.36 -8.95
C PRO A 279 26.65 10.89 -10.43
N ASP A 280 26.25 10.15 -11.48
CA ASP A 280 26.87 10.31 -12.84
C ASP A 280 25.99 10.85 -14.01
N LEU A 281 26.27 12.04 -14.62
CA LEU A 281 25.42 12.64 -15.70
C LEU A 281 26.11 13.59 -16.77
N MET A 282 26.14 13.29 -18.12
CA MET A 282 26.30 14.25 -19.30
C MET A 282 25.82 13.80 -20.75
N LYS A 283 24.77 14.41 -21.41
CA LYS A 283 24.28 14.35 -22.86
C LYS A 283 22.78 13.96 -23.13
N THR A 284 22.22 14.21 -24.35
CA THR A 284 20.75 14.34 -24.67
C THR A 284 20.23 13.76 -26.01
N TYR A 285 19.05 13.06 -26.05
CA TYR A 285 18.42 12.46 -27.27
C TYR A 285 16.86 12.32 -27.21
N PRO A 286 16.12 12.12 -28.34
CA PRO A 286 14.65 11.95 -28.41
C PRO A 286 14.15 10.50 -28.64
N GLU A 287 12.96 10.14 -28.13
CA GLU A 287 12.88 8.90 -27.34
C GLU A 287 11.51 8.18 -27.19
N VAL A 288 11.49 6.83 -27.19
CA VAL A 288 10.37 5.94 -26.74
C VAL A 288 10.87 4.88 -25.76
N GLY A 289 10.28 4.78 -24.56
CA GLY A 289 10.78 3.87 -23.52
C GLY A 289 9.84 3.61 -22.34
N ALA A 290 10.40 3.03 -21.27
CA ALA A 290 9.68 2.60 -20.07
C ALA A 290 10.38 3.09 -18.80
N ARG A 291 9.60 3.52 -17.79
CA ARG A 291 10.06 4.03 -16.49
C ARG A 291 9.36 3.31 -15.33
N LEU A 292 10.06 3.06 -14.22
CA LEU A 292 9.45 2.62 -12.96
C LEU A 292 9.17 3.78 -12.01
N ASP A 293 8.23 3.56 -11.09
CA ASP A 293 7.99 4.47 -9.97
C ASP A 293 9.20 4.57 -9.05
N ARG A 294 9.23 5.63 -8.23
CA ARG A 294 10.33 5.97 -7.31
C ARG A 294 10.77 4.87 -6.33
N ASN A 295 9.94 3.86 -6.06
CA ASN A 295 10.20 2.77 -5.13
C ASN A 295 10.28 1.39 -5.85
N GLY A 296 10.09 1.34 -7.17
CA GLY A 296 10.21 0.10 -7.97
C GLY A 296 9.13 -0.95 -7.66
N LEU A 297 7.90 -0.54 -7.37
CA LEU A 297 6.81 -1.40 -6.89
C LEU A 297 6.22 -2.34 -7.96
N ARG A 298 6.71 -2.26 -9.20
CA ARG A 298 6.21 -3.00 -10.37
C ARG A 298 7.38 -3.56 -11.17
N PRO A 299 7.33 -4.83 -11.63
CA PRO A 299 8.43 -5.42 -12.39
C PRO A 299 8.45 -4.91 -13.83
N ALA A 300 9.65 -4.62 -14.33
CA ALA A 300 9.96 -4.44 -15.74
C ALA A 300 11.29 -5.12 -16.07
N ARG A 301 11.28 -5.96 -17.11
CA ARG A 301 12.40 -6.76 -17.64
C ARG A 301 12.62 -6.34 -19.09
N PHE A 302 13.86 -6.31 -19.58
CA PHE A 302 14.16 -5.95 -20.96
C PHE A 302 15.15 -6.90 -21.64
N TRP A 303 15.09 -6.95 -22.97
CA TRP A 303 15.98 -7.73 -23.84
C TRP A 303 16.37 -6.88 -25.06
N ARG A 304 17.60 -7.04 -25.56
CA ARG A 304 18.05 -6.61 -26.89
C ARG A 304 18.54 -7.83 -27.67
N THR A 305 18.20 -7.91 -28.95
CA THR A 305 18.60 -9.01 -29.85
C THR A 305 19.64 -8.59 -30.89
N LYS A 306 20.13 -9.54 -31.72
CA LYS A 306 21.13 -9.30 -32.78
C LYS A 306 20.57 -8.60 -34.01
N ASP A 307 19.27 -8.68 -34.21
CA ASP A 307 18.45 -7.90 -35.14
C ASP A 307 18.03 -6.53 -34.56
N ASP A 308 18.71 -6.08 -33.49
CA ASP A 308 18.53 -4.81 -32.78
C ASP A 308 17.12 -4.51 -32.25
N MET A 309 16.22 -5.51 -32.27
CA MET A 309 14.93 -5.43 -31.60
C MET A 309 15.08 -5.35 -30.08
N ILE A 310 14.35 -4.40 -29.49
CA ILE A 310 14.33 -4.14 -28.05
C ILE A 310 12.94 -4.46 -27.53
N TYR A 311 12.89 -5.28 -26.49
CA TYR A 311 11.64 -5.71 -25.86
C TYR A 311 11.62 -5.32 -24.39
N VAL A 312 10.51 -4.79 -23.90
CA VAL A 312 10.27 -4.51 -22.48
C VAL A 312 8.95 -5.13 -22.05
N ALA A 313 8.96 -5.86 -20.94
CA ALA A 313 7.78 -6.57 -20.42
C ALA A 313 7.75 -6.64 -18.89
N SER A 314 6.58 -6.87 -18.30
CA SER A 314 6.45 -7.04 -16.84
C SER A 314 6.89 -8.41 -16.32
N GLU A 315 7.14 -9.40 -17.18
CA GLU A 315 7.48 -10.79 -16.83
C GLU A 315 8.39 -11.41 -17.91
N VAL A 316 9.10 -12.48 -17.55
CA VAL A 316 10.01 -13.20 -18.47
C VAL A 316 9.28 -14.25 -19.31
N GLY A 317 9.87 -14.62 -20.46
CA GLY A 317 9.32 -15.63 -21.37
C GLY A 317 8.05 -15.22 -22.15
N VAL A 318 7.71 -13.94 -22.24
CA VAL A 318 6.46 -13.48 -22.88
C VAL A 318 6.48 -13.49 -24.42
N LEU A 319 7.64 -13.71 -25.05
CA LEU A 319 7.84 -13.63 -26.51
C LEU A 319 7.96 -15.01 -27.20
N GLY A 320 7.77 -16.11 -26.46
CA GLY A 320 7.89 -17.46 -27.00
C GLY A 320 9.25 -17.73 -27.64
N ASP A 321 9.24 -18.14 -28.91
CA ASP A 321 10.43 -18.62 -29.64
C ASP A 321 11.52 -17.56 -29.81
N VAL A 322 11.16 -16.28 -29.80
CA VAL A 322 12.12 -15.15 -29.86
C VAL A 322 13.08 -15.15 -28.67
N ILE A 323 12.63 -15.62 -27.49
CA ILE A 323 13.46 -15.78 -26.29
C ILE A 323 14.03 -17.21 -26.18
N SER A 324 13.35 -18.24 -26.72
CA SER A 324 13.84 -19.62 -26.65
C SER A 324 15.15 -19.81 -27.43
N ASN A 325 15.34 -19.06 -28.52
CA ASN A 325 16.61 -18.96 -29.23
C ASN A 325 17.61 -18.05 -28.48
N ALA A 326 18.24 -18.58 -27.44
CA ALA A 326 19.26 -17.88 -26.65
C ALA A 326 20.45 -17.35 -27.47
N ALA A 327 20.66 -17.82 -28.71
CA ALA A 327 21.69 -17.32 -29.60
C ALA A 327 21.34 -15.99 -30.29
N ASN A 328 20.08 -15.53 -30.23
CA ASN A 328 19.68 -14.21 -30.76
C ASN A 328 19.73 -13.08 -29.73
N ILE A 329 19.81 -13.38 -28.43
CA ILE A 329 19.84 -12.37 -27.37
C ILE A 329 21.27 -11.82 -27.20
N VAL A 330 21.40 -10.49 -27.17
CA VAL A 330 22.66 -9.75 -26.97
C VAL A 330 22.76 -9.18 -25.55
N ALA A 331 21.64 -8.69 -25.01
CA ALA A 331 21.57 -8.21 -23.63
C ALA A 331 20.21 -8.55 -23.00
N LYS A 332 20.20 -8.71 -21.67
CA LYS A 332 18.99 -8.93 -20.86
C LYS A 332 19.14 -8.19 -19.53
N GLY A 333 18.15 -7.36 -19.19
CA GLY A 333 18.19 -6.51 -18.00
C GLY A 333 16.84 -6.31 -17.35
N ARG A 334 16.78 -5.33 -16.44
CA ARG A 334 15.59 -4.97 -15.65
C ARG A 334 15.69 -3.53 -15.19
N LEU A 335 14.56 -2.89 -14.91
CA LEU A 335 14.53 -1.60 -14.24
C LEU A 335 14.51 -1.78 -12.72
N GLY A 336 15.26 -0.92 -12.02
CA GLY A 336 15.16 -0.68 -10.57
C GLY A 336 14.32 0.56 -10.24
N PRO A 337 14.22 0.94 -8.94
CA PRO A 337 13.44 2.08 -8.49
C PRO A 337 13.78 3.39 -9.23
N GLY A 338 12.76 4.06 -9.77
CA GLY A 338 12.88 5.32 -10.51
C GLY A 338 13.58 5.25 -11.87
N GLN A 339 14.08 4.08 -12.29
CA GLN A 339 14.89 3.96 -13.50
C GLN A 339 14.06 4.00 -14.80
N MET A 340 14.69 4.42 -15.90
CA MET A 340 14.16 4.38 -17.26
C MET A 340 15.11 3.64 -18.23
N VAL A 341 14.56 3.02 -19.29
CA VAL A 341 15.28 2.56 -20.50
C VAL A 341 14.49 2.95 -21.75
N VAL A 342 15.19 3.25 -22.84
CA VAL A 342 14.62 3.97 -23.99
C VAL A 342 15.32 3.61 -25.30
N ALA A 343 14.58 3.64 -26.42
CA ALA A 343 15.11 3.57 -27.78
C ALA A 343 14.82 4.87 -28.56
N ASP A 344 15.77 5.27 -29.42
CA ASP A 344 15.64 6.36 -30.39
C ASP A 344 15.63 5.79 -31.82
N PHE A 345 14.49 5.91 -32.51
CA PHE A 345 14.32 5.42 -33.88
C PHE A 345 15.06 6.25 -34.94
N SER A 346 15.50 7.46 -34.61
CA SER A 346 16.22 8.35 -35.55
C SER A 346 17.73 8.04 -35.61
N SER A 347 18.32 7.56 -34.51
CA SER A 347 19.72 7.11 -34.46
C SER A 347 19.90 5.59 -34.39
N GLY A 348 18.84 4.84 -34.05
CA GLY A 348 18.92 3.40 -33.76
C GLY A 348 19.54 3.08 -32.38
N THR A 349 19.68 4.08 -31.50
CA THR A 349 20.40 3.92 -30.22
C THR A 349 19.46 3.51 -29.08
N PHE A 350 19.99 2.73 -28.13
CA PHE A 350 19.35 2.39 -26.86
C PHE A 350 20.05 3.11 -25.70
N TYR A 351 19.28 3.73 -24.81
CA TYR A 351 19.75 4.50 -23.66
C TYR A 351 19.22 3.92 -22.34
N GLU A 352 20.05 3.99 -21.29
CA GLU A 352 19.72 3.53 -19.93
C GLU A 352 19.64 4.72 -18.94
N ASN A 353 19.12 4.49 -17.72
CA ASN A 353 18.67 5.55 -16.81
C ASN A 353 19.70 6.65 -16.52
N ALA A 354 20.97 6.24 -16.41
CA ALA A 354 22.08 7.16 -16.17
C ALA A 354 22.25 8.14 -17.32
N ASP A 355 21.96 7.75 -18.57
CA ASP A 355 22.05 8.61 -19.74
C ASP A 355 20.82 9.49 -19.97
N ILE A 356 19.63 8.96 -19.67
CA ILE A 356 18.36 9.69 -19.86
C ILE A 356 18.16 10.78 -18.79
N SER A 357 18.40 10.45 -17.52
CA SER A 357 18.26 11.43 -16.41
C SER A 357 19.16 12.66 -16.58
N ARG A 358 20.25 12.42 -17.30
CA ARG A 358 21.37 13.25 -17.69
C ARG A 358 21.03 14.19 -18.84
N ALA A 359 20.25 13.70 -19.81
CA ALA A 359 19.68 14.51 -20.88
C ALA A 359 18.84 15.63 -20.28
N VAL A 360 17.82 15.23 -19.52
CA VAL A 360 16.84 16.14 -18.95
C VAL A 360 17.51 17.16 -18.01
N ALA A 361 18.42 16.70 -17.14
CA ALA A 361 19.13 17.58 -16.20
C ALA A 361 20.05 18.64 -16.85
N THR A 362 20.42 18.50 -18.13
CA THR A 362 21.30 19.43 -18.84
C THR A 362 20.58 20.40 -19.79
N ARG A 363 19.27 20.21 -20.05
CA ARG A 363 18.48 21.06 -20.96
C ARG A 363 18.41 22.53 -20.56
N LEU A 364 18.23 22.78 -19.26
CA LEU A 364 18.06 24.11 -18.70
C LEU A 364 19.03 24.28 -17.51
N PRO A 365 19.43 25.52 -17.17
CA PRO A 365 20.37 25.78 -16.09
C PRO A 365 19.68 25.70 -14.71
N TYR A 366 18.98 24.59 -14.40
CA TYR A 366 18.24 24.40 -13.15
C TYR A 366 19.09 24.68 -11.91
N LYS A 367 20.38 24.33 -11.93
CA LYS A 367 21.33 24.65 -10.84
C LYS A 367 21.47 26.16 -10.61
N GLN A 368 21.49 26.96 -11.66
CA GLN A 368 21.54 28.43 -11.59
C GLN A 368 20.19 28.97 -11.11
N PHE A 369 19.07 28.49 -11.67
CA PHE A 369 17.73 28.90 -11.25
C PHE A 369 17.47 28.65 -9.76
N LEU A 370 17.89 27.50 -9.24
CA LEU A 370 17.80 27.15 -7.83
C LEU A 370 18.73 28.02 -6.97
N ALA A 371 19.97 28.27 -7.41
CA ALA A 371 20.92 29.11 -6.68
C ALA A 371 20.49 30.59 -6.61
N ALA A 372 19.84 31.11 -7.66
CA ALA A 372 19.37 32.48 -7.73
C ALA A 372 18.09 32.74 -6.89
N SER A 373 17.20 31.74 -6.76
CA SER A 373 15.84 31.96 -6.25
C SER A 373 15.36 31.06 -5.11
N LEU A 374 15.91 29.85 -4.92
CA LEU A 374 15.47 28.95 -3.85
C LEU A 374 16.24 29.23 -2.55
N ARG A 375 15.56 29.84 -1.58
CA ARG A 375 16.13 30.14 -0.25
C ARG A 375 15.78 29.02 0.72
N ARG A 376 16.66 28.68 1.66
CA ARG A 376 16.36 27.69 2.72
C ARG A 376 16.06 28.42 4.02
N LEU A 377 15.05 27.97 4.76
CA LEU A 377 14.69 28.58 6.05
C LEU A 377 15.87 28.59 7.05
N SER A 378 16.72 27.56 7.03
CA SER A 378 17.94 27.47 7.85
C SER A 378 18.96 28.59 7.61
N ASP A 379 18.84 29.28 6.49
CA ASP A 379 19.80 30.26 6.00
C ASP A 379 19.23 31.69 6.12
N MET A 380 17.98 31.82 6.60
CA MET A 380 17.23 33.08 6.74
C MET A 380 17.22 33.63 8.18
N GLY A 381 17.57 32.83 9.19
CA GLY A 381 17.56 33.23 10.60
C GLY A 381 17.82 32.09 11.57
N GLU A 382 17.87 32.41 12.87
CA GLU A 382 18.11 31.42 13.92
C GLU A 382 16.90 30.48 14.11
N SER A 383 17.11 29.17 13.90
CA SER A 383 16.16 28.13 14.31
C SER A 383 16.54 27.62 15.71
N SER A 384 15.82 28.06 16.73
CA SER A 384 16.08 27.66 18.11
C SER A 384 14.83 27.49 18.98
N PHE A 385 14.89 26.52 19.89
CA PHE A 385 13.87 26.25 20.90
C PHE A 385 14.00 27.19 22.10
N LEU A 386 12.86 27.64 22.63
CA LEU A 386 12.79 28.49 23.82
C LEU A 386 13.23 27.71 25.07
N SER A 387 13.97 28.37 25.96
CA SER A 387 14.49 27.78 27.21
C SER A 387 13.51 27.79 28.38
N SER A 388 12.44 28.58 28.30
CA SER A 388 11.46 28.81 29.36
C SER A 388 10.04 28.95 28.78
N PRO A 389 9.00 28.70 29.59
CA PRO A 389 7.62 29.06 29.27
C PRO A 389 7.47 30.51 28.77
N THR A 390 6.44 30.74 27.96
CA THR A 390 5.98 32.06 27.48
C THR A 390 4.64 32.48 28.08
N LEU A 391 3.90 31.55 28.69
CA LEU A 391 2.64 31.80 29.39
C LEU A 391 2.75 31.35 30.84
N ASP A 392 1.98 31.98 31.73
CA ASP A 392 1.75 31.42 33.07
C ASP A 392 0.88 30.15 32.99
N ALA A 393 0.88 29.36 34.06
CA ALA A 393 0.18 28.08 34.09
C ALA A 393 -1.35 28.20 34.03
N ALA A 394 -1.95 29.28 34.55
CA ALA A 394 -3.40 29.48 34.50
C ALA A 394 -3.85 29.92 33.11
N THR A 395 -3.11 30.80 32.43
CA THR A 395 -3.36 31.17 31.05
C THR A 395 -3.20 29.97 30.12
N LEU A 396 -2.11 29.20 30.23
CA LEU A 396 -1.95 27.96 29.45
C LEU A 396 -3.15 27.03 29.63
N LEU A 397 -3.59 26.80 30.88
CA LEU A 397 -4.68 25.89 31.19
C LEU A 397 -6.02 26.32 30.57
N LYS A 398 -6.31 27.63 30.55
CA LYS A 398 -7.50 28.17 29.85
C LYS A 398 -7.41 27.92 28.35
N LEU A 399 -6.27 28.21 27.72
CA LEU A 399 -6.11 28.05 26.27
C LEU A 399 -6.15 26.57 25.83
N GLN A 400 -5.64 25.66 26.67
CA GLN A 400 -5.82 24.22 26.49
C GLN A 400 -7.32 23.87 26.52
N ALA A 401 -8.04 24.26 27.56
CA ALA A 401 -9.48 23.97 27.69
C ALA A 401 -10.33 24.59 26.55
N ALA A 402 -10.04 25.83 26.14
CA ALA A 402 -10.79 26.57 25.11
C ALA A 402 -10.75 25.89 23.73
N SER A 403 -9.75 25.04 23.51
CA SER A 403 -9.54 24.28 22.28
C SER A 403 -10.11 22.86 22.28
N GLY A 404 -10.67 22.42 23.41
CA GLY A 404 -11.06 21.02 23.62
C GLY A 404 -9.93 20.06 23.98
N MET A 405 -8.72 20.56 24.33
CA MET A 405 -7.65 19.70 24.83
C MET A 405 -8.00 19.13 26.21
N GLY A 406 -8.17 17.82 26.30
CA GLY A 406 -8.45 17.10 27.54
C GLY A 406 -7.19 16.79 28.36
N ALA A 407 -7.41 16.30 29.59
CA ALA A 407 -6.33 15.87 30.47
C ALA A 407 -5.51 14.70 29.91
N GLU A 408 -6.12 13.84 29.07
CA GLU A 408 -5.46 12.72 28.38
C GLU A 408 -4.64 13.20 27.16
N ASP A 409 -5.10 14.21 26.40
CA ASP A 409 -4.33 14.80 25.31
C ASP A 409 -3.01 15.41 25.81
N ALA A 410 -3.07 16.13 26.93
CA ALA A 410 -1.88 16.65 27.58
C ALA A 410 -0.96 15.49 28.05
N GLN A 411 -1.44 14.64 28.96
CA GLN A 411 -0.58 13.69 29.68
C GLN A 411 -0.20 12.44 28.89
N MET A 412 -1.12 11.89 28.08
CA MET A 412 -0.90 10.64 27.35
C MET A 412 -0.36 10.87 25.93
N VAL A 413 -0.54 12.06 25.35
CA VAL A 413 -0.05 12.40 24.01
C VAL A 413 1.10 13.40 24.07
N VAL A 414 0.85 14.68 24.41
CA VAL A 414 1.86 15.75 24.30
C VAL A 414 3.06 15.51 25.24
N GLU A 415 2.81 15.22 26.52
CA GLU A 415 3.85 14.95 27.52
C GLU A 415 4.66 13.68 27.17
N ALA A 416 3.99 12.61 26.73
CA ALA A 416 4.64 11.36 26.34
C ALA A 416 5.55 11.54 25.10
N MET A 417 5.10 12.33 24.11
CA MET A 417 5.87 12.68 22.91
C MET A 417 7.07 13.56 23.26
N ALA A 418 6.92 14.50 24.20
CA ALA A 418 8.00 15.34 24.72
C ALA A 418 9.02 14.54 25.55
N GLN A 419 8.58 13.55 26.33
CA GLN A 419 9.45 12.68 27.12
C GLN A 419 10.31 11.76 26.24
N THR A 420 9.72 11.17 25.19
CA THR A 420 10.32 10.01 24.50
C THR A 420 10.81 10.28 23.07
N GLY A 421 10.30 11.32 22.39
CA GLY A 421 10.60 11.57 20.98
C GLY A 421 9.97 10.58 19.99
N VAL A 422 8.98 9.82 20.45
CA VAL A 422 8.11 8.92 19.65
C VAL A 422 6.65 9.08 20.09
N GLU A 423 5.70 8.60 19.29
CA GLU A 423 4.27 8.66 19.64
C GLU A 423 3.91 7.58 20.67
N PRO A 424 2.91 7.81 21.54
CA PRO A 424 2.50 6.85 22.54
C PRO A 424 1.93 5.57 21.92
N THR A 425 2.40 4.42 22.42
CA THR A 425 1.85 3.08 22.12
C THR A 425 0.84 2.70 23.19
N PHE A 426 -0.25 2.04 22.79
CA PHE A 426 -1.31 1.56 23.66
C PHE A 426 -1.87 0.23 23.15
N CYS A 427 -3.02 -0.23 23.65
CA CYS A 427 -3.61 -1.52 23.31
C CYS A 427 -5.13 -1.55 23.54
N MET A 428 -5.78 -2.62 23.07
CA MET A 428 -7.22 -2.75 22.84
C MET A 428 -7.73 -1.83 21.71
N GLY A 429 -8.98 -2.05 21.29
CA GLY A 429 -9.62 -1.31 20.20
C GLY A 429 -10.24 0.02 20.64
N ASP A 430 -10.69 0.80 19.66
CA ASP A 430 -11.40 2.07 19.86
C ASP A 430 -12.88 1.82 20.20
N ASP A 431 -13.19 1.67 21.48
CA ASP A 431 -14.50 1.19 21.97
C ASP A 431 -15.35 2.27 22.66
N ILE A 432 -15.14 3.53 22.29
CA ILE A 432 -16.02 4.67 22.62
C ILE A 432 -16.99 4.95 21.47
N PRO A 433 -18.01 5.82 21.62
CA PRO A 433 -18.86 6.23 20.51
C PRO A 433 -18.08 6.85 19.35
N LEU A 434 -18.64 6.77 18.13
CA LEU A 434 -18.23 7.69 17.07
C LEU A 434 -18.46 9.14 17.53
N ALA A 435 -17.63 10.09 17.09
CA ALA A 435 -17.68 11.48 17.57
C ALA A 435 -19.05 12.16 17.38
N VAL A 436 -19.84 11.74 16.37
CA VAL A 436 -21.21 12.23 16.12
C VAL A 436 -22.30 11.54 16.94
N LEU A 437 -21.94 10.47 17.66
CA LEU A 437 -22.82 9.69 18.55
C LEU A 437 -22.48 9.90 20.03
N SER A 438 -21.47 10.71 20.36
CA SER A 438 -21.05 10.95 21.74
C SER A 438 -21.85 12.07 22.42
N ASP A 439 -22.13 11.89 23.71
CA ASP A 439 -22.60 12.94 24.63
C ASP A 439 -21.47 13.89 25.09
N LYS A 440 -20.22 13.66 24.64
CA LYS A 440 -19.05 14.49 24.91
C LYS A 440 -18.71 15.30 23.65
N PRO A 441 -18.27 16.56 23.81
CA PRO A 441 -17.79 17.34 22.67
C PRO A 441 -16.48 16.72 22.14
N HIS A 442 -16.31 16.66 20.82
CA HIS A 442 -15.10 16.15 20.16
C HIS A 442 -14.49 17.19 19.20
N PRO A 443 -13.21 17.60 19.35
CA PRO A 443 -12.59 18.53 18.41
C PRO A 443 -12.61 17.97 16.98
N LEU A 444 -12.90 18.85 16.00
CA LEU A 444 -13.27 18.54 14.60
C LEU A 444 -12.43 17.45 13.91
N TYR A 445 -11.15 17.30 14.25
CA TYR A 445 -10.31 16.25 13.69
C TYR A 445 -10.78 14.82 14.01
N ASN A 446 -11.53 14.60 15.09
CA ASN A 446 -12.05 13.28 15.47
C ASN A 446 -13.12 12.73 14.52
N TYR A 447 -13.79 13.60 13.74
CA TYR A 447 -14.74 13.20 12.71
C TYR A 447 -14.04 12.66 11.44
N PHE A 448 -12.72 12.83 11.32
CA PHE A 448 -11.93 12.36 10.18
C PHE A 448 -11.11 11.12 10.54
N LYS A 449 -11.36 10.00 9.85
CA LYS A 449 -10.53 8.79 9.95
C LYS A 449 -9.53 8.75 8.77
N GLN A 450 -8.28 8.40 9.04
CA GLN A 450 -7.21 8.27 8.05
C GLN A 450 -7.53 7.15 7.05
N ARG A 451 -7.44 7.44 5.76
CA ARG A 451 -7.46 6.41 4.71
C ARG A 451 -6.08 5.75 4.61
N PHE A 452 -6.06 4.47 4.30
CA PHE A 452 -4.83 3.68 4.15
C PHE A 452 -4.98 2.70 2.97
N ALA A 453 -3.85 2.18 2.47
CA ALA A 453 -3.83 1.34 1.29
C ALA A 453 -4.14 -0.14 1.63
N GLN A 454 -4.94 -0.78 0.79
CA GLN A 454 -5.29 -2.20 0.89
C GLN A 454 -5.33 -2.80 -0.53
N VAL A 455 -4.50 -3.81 -0.79
CA VAL A 455 -4.43 -4.60 -2.05
C VAL A 455 -4.03 -3.83 -3.32
N THR A 456 -4.65 -2.70 -3.64
CA THR A 456 -4.42 -1.89 -4.86
C THR A 456 -2.97 -1.43 -5.00
N ASN A 457 -2.40 -0.99 -3.90
CA ASN A 457 -1.02 -0.56 -3.74
C ASN A 457 -0.52 -0.92 -2.32
N PRO A 458 0.80 -1.11 -2.13
CA PRO A 458 1.35 -1.39 -0.80
C PRO A 458 1.51 -0.10 0.03
N PRO A 459 1.53 -0.20 1.37
CA PRO A 459 2.16 0.79 2.24
C PRO A 459 3.69 0.74 2.12
N ILE A 460 4.37 1.73 2.71
CA ILE A 460 5.84 1.82 2.81
C ILE A 460 6.26 1.66 4.28
N ASP A 461 7.46 1.11 4.56
CA ASP A 461 8.05 1.17 5.91
C ASP A 461 8.75 2.53 6.15
N PRO A 462 8.26 3.38 7.07
CA PRO A 462 8.80 4.73 7.27
C PRO A 462 10.11 4.76 8.07
N LEU A 463 10.63 3.60 8.48
CA LEU A 463 11.88 3.43 9.22
C LEU A 463 12.97 2.84 8.32
N ARG A 464 12.70 1.70 7.66
CA ARG A 464 13.67 0.98 6.80
C ARG A 464 13.75 1.53 5.39
N GLU A 465 12.64 2.05 4.86
CA GLU A 465 12.57 2.71 3.55
C GLU A 465 12.52 4.24 3.69
N GLY A 466 12.83 4.78 4.88
CA GLY A 466 12.81 6.23 5.13
C GLY A 466 13.69 7.06 4.17
N LEU A 467 14.70 6.43 3.53
CA LEU A 467 15.54 7.04 2.50
C LEU A 467 14.77 7.49 1.25
N VAL A 468 13.69 6.79 0.86
CA VAL A 468 12.84 7.20 -0.26
C VAL A 468 11.79 8.25 0.14
N MET A 469 11.70 8.65 1.42
CA MET A 469 10.68 9.58 1.92
C MET A 469 11.19 11.03 2.07
N SER A 470 10.27 12.01 2.08
CA SER A 470 10.61 13.40 2.36
C SER A 470 9.47 14.22 2.97
N MET A 471 9.81 14.98 4.01
CA MET A 471 8.97 16.02 4.64
C MET A 471 9.26 17.43 4.12
N GLU A 472 10.12 17.57 3.10
CA GLU A 472 10.45 18.89 2.55
C GLU A 472 9.21 19.57 1.97
N MET A 473 8.99 20.83 2.32
CA MET A 473 7.91 21.67 1.81
C MET A 473 8.49 22.94 1.19
N ARG A 474 7.77 23.56 0.26
CA ARG A 474 8.17 24.84 -0.35
C ARG A 474 7.06 25.86 -0.14
N LEU A 475 7.42 27.04 0.35
CA LEU A 475 6.49 28.10 0.74
C LEU A 475 6.72 29.35 -0.13
N GLY A 476 5.66 29.82 -0.78
CA GLY A 476 5.71 30.84 -1.84
C GLY A 476 4.86 30.43 -3.05
N GLY A 477 4.77 31.31 -4.06
CA GLY A 477 4.03 31.01 -5.29
C GLY A 477 4.61 29.83 -6.06
N ARG A 478 3.77 29.04 -6.75
CA ARG A 478 4.18 27.91 -7.60
C ARG A 478 4.17 28.32 -9.08
N GLY A 479 5.22 29.00 -9.54
CA GLY A 479 5.30 29.52 -10.91
C GLY A 479 5.09 28.46 -12.01
N ASN A 480 4.93 28.92 -13.26
CA ASN A 480 4.53 28.09 -14.40
C ASN A 480 5.40 26.82 -14.56
N LEU A 481 4.74 25.67 -14.77
CA LEU A 481 5.37 24.39 -15.05
C LEU A 481 5.87 24.29 -16.50
N LEU A 482 5.19 24.95 -17.44
CA LEU A 482 5.50 24.90 -18.87
C LEU A 482 6.70 25.78 -19.26
N THR A 483 7.02 26.80 -18.46
CA THR A 483 8.19 27.69 -18.65
C THR A 483 9.02 27.77 -17.35
N PRO A 484 9.76 26.72 -16.97
CA PRO A 484 10.55 26.73 -15.75
C PRO A 484 11.74 27.70 -15.85
N GLY A 485 11.83 28.62 -14.89
CA GLY A 485 12.93 29.59 -14.75
C GLY A 485 13.07 30.07 -13.30
N GLU A 486 13.92 31.06 -13.02
CA GLU A 486 14.17 31.57 -11.67
C GLU A 486 12.89 31.86 -10.87
N ALA A 487 11.93 32.57 -11.49
CA ALA A 487 10.64 32.90 -10.88
C ALA A 487 9.83 31.65 -10.44
N THR A 488 9.99 30.50 -11.09
CA THR A 488 9.35 29.23 -10.72
C THR A 488 9.89 28.67 -9.40
N TYR A 489 11.13 29.01 -9.03
CA TYR A 489 11.81 28.51 -7.83
C TYR A 489 11.95 29.56 -6.71
N ARG A 490 11.34 30.75 -6.86
CA ARG A 490 11.36 31.85 -5.87
C ARG A 490 10.50 31.55 -4.64
N GLN A 491 10.98 30.58 -3.87
CA GLN A 491 10.29 29.93 -2.75
C GLN A 491 11.24 29.79 -1.55
N VAL A 492 10.68 29.53 -0.37
CA VAL A 492 11.43 29.13 0.83
C VAL A 492 11.30 27.62 1.02
N LEU A 493 12.42 26.91 1.03
CA LEU A 493 12.50 25.48 1.33
C LEU A 493 12.49 25.26 2.85
N LEU A 494 11.52 24.46 3.30
CA LEU A 494 11.38 23.98 4.66
C LEU A 494 11.83 22.51 4.72
N LYS A 495 12.68 22.15 5.70
CA LYS A 495 13.11 20.74 5.89
C LYS A 495 12.02 19.85 6.51
N SER A 496 11.05 20.46 7.18
CA SER A 496 9.85 19.81 7.74
C SER A 496 8.68 20.80 7.71
N PRO A 497 7.42 20.34 7.76
CA PRO A 497 6.25 21.22 7.93
C PRO A 497 6.14 21.78 9.36
N ILE A 498 6.76 21.15 10.36
CA ILE A 498 6.66 21.57 11.76
C ILE A 498 7.69 22.68 12.01
N LEU A 499 7.20 23.87 12.32
CA LEU A 499 8.01 25.07 12.60
C LEU A 499 8.26 25.23 14.11
N LEU A 500 9.28 26.02 14.44
CA LEU A 500 9.50 26.62 15.77
C LEU A 500 8.88 28.03 15.86
N GLU A 501 8.68 28.57 17.07
CA GLU A 501 8.27 29.98 17.24
C GLU A 501 9.35 30.98 16.82
N SER A 502 10.61 30.57 16.72
CA SER A 502 11.71 31.32 16.09
C SER A 502 11.54 31.34 14.57
N GLU A 503 11.49 30.16 13.94
CA GLU A 503 11.28 29.99 12.49
C GLU A 503 10.02 30.69 11.95
N LEU A 504 8.90 30.65 12.68
CA LEU A 504 7.68 31.35 12.28
C LEU A 504 7.88 32.88 12.25
N ARG A 505 8.66 33.44 13.19
CA ARG A 505 9.02 34.86 13.18
C ARG A 505 9.96 35.21 12.03
N THR A 506 10.91 34.32 11.69
CA THR A 506 11.76 34.47 10.50
C THR A 506 10.95 34.49 9.21
N ILE A 507 9.93 33.63 9.07
CA ILE A 507 9.03 33.63 7.90
C ILE A 507 8.17 34.90 7.86
N ALA A 508 7.63 35.34 9.00
CA ALA A 508 6.80 36.55 9.09
C ALA A 508 7.59 37.86 8.87
N ALA A 509 8.90 37.87 9.14
CA ALA A 509 9.78 39.02 8.92
C ALA A 509 10.45 39.04 7.53
N ASP A 510 10.33 37.96 6.75
CA ASP A 510 10.91 37.89 5.41
C ASP A 510 10.25 38.89 4.46
N THR A 511 10.98 39.81 3.84
CA THR A 511 10.40 40.85 2.98
C THR A 511 9.84 40.32 1.65
N VAL A 512 10.35 39.18 1.15
CA VAL A 512 9.95 38.59 -0.13
C VAL A 512 8.63 37.82 -0.04
N LEU A 513 8.37 37.16 1.07
CA LEU A 513 7.05 36.58 1.40
C LEU A 513 6.13 37.60 2.07
N GLY A 514 6.68 38.40 3.01
CA GLY A 514 5.96 39.27 3.94
C GLY A 514 5.18 40.40 3.28
N THR A 515 5.64 40.88 2.13
CA THR A 515 4.88 41.79 1.25
C THR A 515 3.58 41.16 0.69
N LYS A 516 3.34 39.88 0.96
CA LYS A 516 2.11 39.13 0.63
C LYS A 516 1.57 38.27 1.79
N THR A 517 2.12 38.36 3.01
CA THR A 517 1.57 37.63 4.17
C THR A 517 0.44 38.43 4.83
N PHE A 518 -0.78 37.94 4.73
CA PHE A 518 -1.93 38.47 5.47
C PHE A 518 -2.14 37.65 6.75
N LYS A 519 -2.13 38.31 7.91
CA LYS A 519 -2.61 37.68 9.15
C LYS A 519 -4.14 37.64 9.10
N VAL A 520 -4.70 36.54 8.61
CA VAL A 520 -6.15 36.28 8.71
C VAL A 520 -6.45 35.92 10.17
N GLU A 521 -7.23 36.77 10.84
CA GLU A 521 -7.57 36.57 12.25
C GLU A 521 -8.79 35.65 12.38
N THR A 522 -8.54 34.35 12.45
CA THR A 522 -9.52 33.37 12.93
C THR A 522 -9.78 33.62 14.41
N LEU A 523 -10.96 34.16 14.72
CA LEU A 523 -11.44 34.65 16.02
C LEU A 523 -10.70 34.14 17.28
N ASP A 524 -10.29 35.10 18.11
CA ASP A 524 -9.35 35.05 19.25
C ASP A 524 -7.84 34.89 18.88
N PRO A 525 -6.99 35.91 19.14
CA PRO A 525 -5.58 35.92 18.71
C PRO A 525 -4.62 35.03 19.54
N SER A 526 -5.09 34.18 20.46
CA SER A 526 -4.26 33.63 21.54
C SER A 526 -3.61 32.24 21.32
N ARG A 527 -3.77 31.64 20.12
CA ARG A 527 -3.20 30.38 19.57
C ARG A 527 -4.22 29.21 19.47
N PRO A 528 -4.72 28.84 18.28
CA PRO A 528 -5.37 27.54 18.08
C PRO A 528 -4.34 26.41 18.22
N PRO A 529 -4.57 25.39 19.06
CA PRO A 529 -3.59 24.34 19.29
C PRO A 529 -3.85 23.07 18.49
N LEU A 530 -2.80 22.28 18.36
CA LEU A 530 -2.81 21.00 17.66
C LEU A 530 -2.15 19.96 18.58
N PRO A 531 -2.86 19.46 19.60
CA PRO A 531 -2.32 18.46 20.53
C PRO A 531 -2.07 17.12 19.83
N ALA A 532 -2.95 16.76 18.89
CA ALA A 532 -2.93 15.48 18.21
C ALA A 532 -2.14 15.52 16.88
N LEU A 533 -1.33 14.49 16.67
CA LEU A 533 -0.67 14.19 15.39
C LEU A 533 -1.66 14.17 14.21
N LEU A 534 -2.89 13.69 14.43
CA LEU A 534 -3.93 13.69 13.41
C LEU A 534 -4.26 15.11 12.91
N ALA A 535 -4.41 16.08 13.80
CA ALA A 535 -4.79 17.44 13.44
C ALA A 535 -3.72 18.11 12.56
N VAL A 536 -2.45 17.82 12.82
CA VAL A 536 -1.31 18.25 11.99
C VAL A 536 -1.38 17.61 10.59
N ALA A 537 -1.62 16.30 10.51
CA ALA A 537 -1.78 15.59 9.24
C ALA A 537 -3.02 16.06 8.46
N MET A 538 -4.12 16.33 9.14
CA MET A 538 -5.37 16.84 8.58
C MET A 538 -5.15 18.21 7.95
N LEU A 539 -4.58 19.17 8.69
CA LEU A 539 -4.30 20.50 8.16
C LEU A 539 -3.42 20.46 6.91
N ILE A 540 -2.36 19.64 6.87
CA ILE A 540 -1.53 19.50 5.67
C ILE A 540 -2.33 18.83 4.53
N GLY A 541 -3.10 17.78 4.83
CA GLY A 541 -3.96 17.09 3.87
C GLY A 541 -5.03 17.99 3.23
N TYR A 542 -5.42 19.07 3.89
CA TYR A 542 -6.38 20.08 3.41
C TYR A 542 -5.75 21.43 2.98
N GLY A 543 -4.42 21.59 3.00
CA GLY A 543 -3.73 22.72 2.34
C GLY A 543 -2.70 23.53 3.15
N ALA A 544 -2.48 23.19 4.42
CA ALA A 544 -1.45 23.86 5.23
C ALA A 544 -0.04 23.49 4.76
N HIS A 545 0.75 24.50 4.37
CA HIS A 545 2.13 24.30 3.91
C HIS A 545 3.10 24.04 5.08
N ALA A 546 2.82 24.61 6.25
CA ALA A 546 3.63 24.53 7.46
C ALA A 546 2.78 24.87 8.70
N ILE A 547 3.19 24.40 9.88
CA ILE A 547 2.42 24.43 11.13
C ILE A 547 3.36 24.73 12.30
N CYS A 548 3.00 25.69 13.17
CA CYS A 548 3.73 25.99 14.40
C CYS A 548 2.87 25.61 15.64
N PRO A 549 3.07 24.44 16.27
CA PRO A 549 2.22 23.93 17.37
C PRO A 549 2.57 24.59 18.72
N SER A 550 2.54 25.93 18.75
CA SER A 550 3.05 26.76 19.84
C SER A 550 2.46 26.48 21.23
N LEU A 551 1.18 26.10 21.36
CA LEU A 551 0.60 25.71 22.65
C LEU A 551 1.07 24.31 23.10
N ALA A 552 1.39 23.39 22.18
CA ALA A 552 1.91 22.07 22.53
C ALA A 552 3.41 22.15 22.92
N TYR A 553 4.19 23.04 22.28
CA TYR A 553 5.51 23.40 22.81
C TYR A 553 5.40 24.06 24.19
N GLU A 554 4.45 24.98 24.40
CA GLU A 554 4.22 25.61 25.71
C GLU A 554 3.86 24.58 26.79
N THR A 555 2.98 23.64 26.46
CA THR A 555 2.64 22.47 27.30
C THR A 555 3.89 21.65 27.63
N SER A 556 4.73 21.36 26.64
CA SER A 556 6.00 20.65 26.83
C SER A 556 6.98 21.40 27.76
N ARG A 557 7.05 22.74 27.65
CA ARG A 557 7.89 23.61 28.49
C ARG A 557 7.39 23.62 29.94
N GLN A 558 6.09 23.80 30.16
CA GLN A 558 5.48 23.80 31.50
C GLN A 558 5.52 22.42 32.16
N TRP A 559 5.20 21.35 31.43
CA TRP A 559 5.32 19.96 31.92
C TRP A 559 6.70 19.67 32.51
N ARG A 560 7.76 20.00 31.76
CA ARG A 560 9.14 19.69 32.14
C ARG A 560 9.60 20.43 33.40
N LEU A 561 9.07 21.62 33.65
CA LEU A 561 9.37 22.42 34.83
C LEU A 561 8.45 22.11 36.03
N SER A 562 7.35 21.38 35.82
CA SER A 562 6.37 21.08 36.88
C SER A 562 6.99 20.33 38.07
N SER A 563 6.50 20.60 39.28
CA SER A 563 6.95 19.95 40.51
C SER A 563 6.76 18.42 40.46
N ARG A 564 5.69 17.95 39.79
CA ARG A 564 5.43 16.52 39.52
C ARG A 564 6.56 15.91 38.70
N THR A 565 6.90 16.49 37.56
CA THR A 565 7.94 15.97 36.67
C THR A 565 9.33 16.05 37.30
N GLN A 566 9.66 17.14 38.01
CA GLN A 566 10.89 17.22 38.81
C GLN A 566 10.99 16.11 39.87
N SER A 567 9.87 15.75 40.51
CA SER A 567 9.82 14.67 41.51
C SER A 567 9.96 13.29 40.87
N LEU A 568 9.39 13.08 39.69
CA LEU A 568 9.55 11.83 38.91
C LEU A 568 10.97 11.65 38.38
N ILE A 569 11.65 12.74 37.98
CA ILE A 569 13.06 12.75 37.58
C ILE A 569 13.94 12.36 38.78
N LYS A 570 13.75 12.99 39.95
CA LYS A 570 14.46 12.64 41.19
C LYS A 570 14.23 11.19 41.63
N ALA A 571 13.09 10.60 41.27
CA ALA A 571 12.76 9.20 41.52
C ALA A 571 13.21 8.23 40.40
N GLY A 572 13.96 8.70 39.40
CA GLY A 572 14.43 7.87 38.27
C GLY A 572 13.34 7.39 37.31
N LYS A 573 12.10 7.90 37.42
CA LYS A 573 10.93 7.45 36.63
C LYS A 573 10.76 8.20 35.30
N VAL A 574 11.42 9.35 35.15
CA VAL A 574 11.43 10.18 33.93
C VAL A 574 12.88 10.60 33.65
N PRO A 575 13.39 10.51 32.41
CA PRO A 575 14.74 10.96 32.09
C PRO A 575 14.94 12.47 32.27
N ASP A 576 16.11 12.90 32.77
CA ASP A 576 16.44 14.31 33.01
C ASP A 576 16.88 15.04 31.73
N ILE A 577 15.96 15.14 30.76
CA ILE A 577 16.16 15.89 29.50
C ILE A 577 16.10 17.41 29.73
N SER A 578 16.64 18.25 28.84
CA SER A 578 16.46 19.71 28.97
C SER A 578 15.06 20.18 28.51
N VAL A 579 14.68 21.42 28.87
CA VAL A 579 13.46 22.06 28.34
C VAL A 579 13.48 22.16 26.81
N LYS A 580 14.67 22.36 26.20
CA LYS A 580 14.83 22.38 24.74
C LYS A 580 14.69 20.97 24.15
N ASP A 581 15.24 19.96 24.81
CA ASP A 581 15.13 18.57 24.35
C ASP A 581 13.70 18.03 24.43
N ALA A 582 12.90 18.44 25.42
CA ALA A 582 11.48 18.10 25.48
C ALA A 582 10.70 18.60 24.23
N GLN A 583 10.95 19.84 23.80
CA GLN A 583 10.33 20.39 22.57
C GLN A 583 10.88 19.74 21.30
N LYS A 584 12.19 19.43 21.27
CA LYS A 584 12.87 18.72 20.18
C LYS A 584 12.35 17.29 20.01
N ASN A 585 12.10 16.59 21.12
CA ASN A 585 11.45 15.29 21.15
C ASN A 585 10.01 15.38 20.62
N PHE A 586 9.21 16.33 21.10
CA PHE A 586 7.85 16.55 20.60
C PHE A 586 7.83 16.80 19.08
N LYS A 587 8.72 17.67 18.57
CA LYS A 587 8.88 17.92 17.13
C LYS A 587 9.27 16.66 16.34
N LYS A 588 10.30 15.94 16.80
CA LYS A 588 10.78 14.67 16.22
C LYS A 588 9.69 13.59 16.20
N SER A 589 8.83 13.59 17.21
CA SER A 589 7.70 12.67 17.32
C SER A 589 6.60 13.00 16.30
N LEU A 590 6.26 14.28 16.12
CA LEU A 590 5.37 14.72 15.04
C LEU A 590 5.93 14.40 13.64
N GLU A 591 7.22 14.62 13.41
CA GLU A 591 7.92 14.29 12.16
C GLU A 591 7.84 12.77 11.84
N LYS A 592 8.20 11.91 12.81
CA LYS A 592 8.06 10.45 12.67
C LYS A 592 6.60 10.02 12.45
N GLY A 593 5.67 10.63 13.17
CA GLY A 593 4.24 10.37 13.06
C GLY A 593 3.68 10.71 11.68
N LEU A 594 4.09 11.86 11.10
CA LEU A 594 3.70 12.24 9.74
C LEU A 594 4.23 11.25 8.71
N LEU A 595 5.51 10.86 8.79
CA LEU A 595 6.07 9.84 7.90
C LEU A 595 5.28 8.52 7.97
N LYS A 596 4.86 8.09 9.17
CA LYS A 596 4.00 6.91 9.33
C LYS A 596 2.60 7.08 8.71
N ILE A 597 1.95 8.24 8.88
CA ILE A 597 0.63 8.52 8.27
C ILE A 597 0.72 8.50 6.75
N LEU A 598 1.76 9.11 6.18
CA LEU A 598 2.07 9.07 4.74
C LEU A 598 2.29 7.62 4.26
N SER A 599 3.06 6.84 5.01
CA SER A 599 3.44 5.49 4.60
C SER A 599 2.28 4.49 4.62
N LYS A 600 1.24 4.71 5.45
CA LYS A 600 -0.02 3.93 5.44
C LYS A 600 -0.72 3.89 4.08
N MET A 601 -0.61 4.95 3.28
CA MET A 601 -1.16 5.02 1.92
C MET A 601 -0.11 4.71 0.85
N GLY A 602 1.15 4.43 1.24
CA GLY A 602 2.28 4.26 0.33
C GLY A 602 2.79 5.58 -0.26
N ILE A 603 2.56 6.72 0.40
CA ILE A 603 2.95 8.05 -0.10
C ILE A 603 4.34 8.39 0.44
N SER A 604 5.32 8.58 -0.45
CA SER A 604 6.69 8.92 -0.03
C SER A 604 6.91 10.40 0.28
N LEU A 605 6.16 11.32 -0.36
CA LEU A 605 6.45 12.75 -0.36
C LEU A 605 5.31 13.57 0.25
N LEU A 606 5.62 14.40 1.24
CA LEU A 606 4.64 15.28 1.88
C LEU A 606 4.00 16.28 0.91
N GLN A 607 4.73 16.72 -0.12
CA GLN A 607 4.20 17.61 -1.17
C GLN A 607 3.09 16.98 -2.02
N CYS A 608 3.03 15.65 -2.10
CA CYS A 608 2.00 14.89 -2.81
C CYS A 608 0.82 14.52 -1.89
N TYR A 609 1.05 14.48 -0.56
CA TYR A 609 0.01 14.35 0.46
C TYR A 609 -0.70 15.70 0.73
N HIS A 610 0.02 16.80 0.58
CA HIS A 610 -0.46 18.17 0.77
C HIS A 610 -1.61 18.50 -0.21
N GLY A 611 -2.80 18.78 0.34
CA GLY A 611 -4.02 19.02 -0.43
C GLY A 611 -4.69 17.75 -1.01
N ALA A 612 -4.23 16.55 -0.64
CA ALA A 612 -4.71 15.28 -1.21
C ALA A 612 -5.87 14.62 -0.45
N GLN A 613 -6.32 15.19 0.69
CA GLN A 613 -7.54 14.76 1.39
C GLN A 613 -7.59 13.24 1.70
N ILE A 614 -6.51 12.67 2.26
CA ILE A 614 -6.38 11.23 2.55
C ILE A 614 -7.16 10.82 3.83
N PHE A 615 -8.43 11.23 3.88
CA PHE A 615 -9.35 11.07 5.01
C PHE A 615 -10.74 10.68 4.52
N GLU A 616 -11.54 10.12 5.42
CA GLU A 616 -13.00 10.02 5.28
C GLU A 616 -13.65 10.65 6.52
N ALA A 617 -14.72 11.41 6.30
CA ALA A 617 -15.49 12.06 7.34
C ALA A 617 -16.69 11.19 7.76
N TYR A 618 -16.84 11.00 9.06
CA TYR A 618 -17.93 10.26 9.69
C TYR A 618 -18.66 11.23 10.62
N GLY A 619 -19.86 11.67 10.22
CA GLY A 619 -20.69 12.55 11.05
C GLY A 619 -20.67 14.05 10.68
N LEU A 620 -20.26 14.42 9.47
CA LEU A 620 -20.30 15.81 8.99
C LEU A 620 -21.31 16.00 7.86
N GLY A 621 -22.10 17.08 7.96
CA GLY A 621 -23.10 17.51 6.99
C GLY A 621 -22.51 18.00 5.67
N ARG A 622 -23.36 18.08 4.64
CA ARG A 622 -22.96 18.52 3.28
C ARG A 622 -22.62 20.01 3.23
N ASP A 623 -23.26 20.82 4.05
CA ASP A 623 -22.95 22.24 4.26
C ASP A 623 -21.50 22.43 4.74
N VAL A 624 -21.04 21.60 5.69
CA VAL A 624 -19.65 21.60 6.19
C VAL A 624 -18.70 21.07 5.11
N VAL A 625 -19.02 19.92 4.52
CA VAL A 625 -18.10 19.21 3.61
C VAL A 625 -17.92 19.96 2.29
N ASP A 626 -19.00 20.42 1.66
CA ASP A 626 -18.91 21.04 0.33
C ASP A 626 -18.38 22.49 0.39
N LEU A 627 -18.45 23.15 1.56
CA LEU A 627 -17.82 24.46 1.83
C LEU A 627 -16.33 24.34 2.20
N CYS A 628 -15.99 23.50 3.19
CA CYS A 628 -14.66 23.50 3.82
C CYS A 628 -13.74 22.37 3.36
N PHE A 629 -14.31 21.23 2.93
CA PHE A 629 -13.57 19.98 2.70
C PHE A 629 -13.90 19.34 1.33
N ARG A 630 -14.28 20.17 0.35
CA ARG A 630 -14.85 19.73 -0.93
C ARG A 630 -13.98 18.69 -1.63
N GLY A 631 -14.58 17.54 -1.97
CA GLY A 631 -13.91 16.34 -2.47
C GLY A 631 -13.87 15.20 -1.45
N SER A 632 -13.99 15.50 -0.16
CA SER A 632 -14.01 14.49 0.91
C SER A 632 -15.26 13.63 0.88
N VAL A 633 -15.09 12.36 1.23
CA VAL A 633 -16.20 11.44 1.45
C VAL A 633 -16.82 11.69 2.82
N SER A 634 -18.12 12.00 2.86
CA SER A 634 -19.00 11.85 4.02
C SER A 634 -20.25 11.11 3.54
N ARG A 635 -20.46 9.89 4.06
CA ARG A 635 -21.54 8.98 3.60
C ARG A 635 -22.81 9.05 4.44
N ILE A 636 -22.68 9.34 5.74
CA ILE A 636 -23.80 9.34 6.71
C ILE A 636 -24.39 10.74 6.98
N GLY A 637 -23.75 11.82 6.49
CA GLY A 637 -24.10 13.18 6.91
C GLY A 637 -23.74 13.42 8.39
N GLY A 638 -24.44 14.33 9.05
CA GLY A 638 -24.27 14.64 10.47
C GLY A 638 -24.24 16.14 10.74
N MET A 639 -23.31 16.59 11.57
CA MET A 639 -23.21 17.97 12.08
C MET A 639 -23.16 19.02 10.98
N SER A 640 -23.98 20.06 11.14
CA SER A 640 -23.92 21.30 10.38
C SER A 640 -22.86 22.26 10.95
N LEU A 641 -22.58 23.35 10.21
CA LEU A 641 -21.73 24.45 10.70
C LEU A 641 -22.25 25.04 12.03
N ALA A 642 -23.57 25.08 12.25
CA ALA A 642 -24.18 25.58 13.47
C ALA A 642 -24.00 24.62 14.66
N ASP A 643 -23.86 23.32 14.41
CA ASP A 643 -23.59 22.33 15.46
C ASP A 643 -22.12 22.42 15.90
N LEU A 644 -21.20 22.53 14.93
CA LEU A 644 -19.78 22.74 15.18
C LEU A 644 -19.50 24.07 15.91
N GLN A 645 -20.25 25.14 15.59
CA GLN A 645 -20.19 26.40 16.34
C GLN A 645 -20.60 26.20 17.81
N ARG A 646 -21.74 25.56 18.07
CA ARG A 646 -22.23 25.32 19.45
C ARG A 646 -21.27 24.46 20.26
N GLU A 647 -20.57 23.51 19.64
CA GLU A 647 -19.55 22.73 20.34
C GLU A 647 -18.31 23.57 20.69
N ALA A 648 -17.84 24.41 19.76
CA ALA A 648 -16.74 25.35 20.00
C ALA A 648 -17.06 26.35 21.12
N GLU A 649 -18.28 26.90 21.13
CA GLU A 649 -18.82 27.75 22.22
C GLU A 649 -18.88 27.01 23.56
N GLY A 650 -19.14 25.70 23.54
CA GLY A 650 -19.08 24.81 24.69
C GLY A 650 -17.68 24.72 25.32
N TYR A 651 -16.63 24.51 24.52
CA TYR A 651 -15.24 24.56 25.02
C TYR A 651 -14.87 25.94 25.56
N TRP A 652 -15.23 27.00 24.83
CA TRP A 652 -14.95 28.38 25.24
C TRP A 652 -15.58 28.70 26.60
N SER A 653 -16.84 28.34 26.80
CA SER A 653 -17.58 28.54 28.06
C SER A 653 -16.97 27.76 29.23
N LYS A 654 -16.49 26.52 28.99
CA LYS A 654 -15.75 25.72 29.99
C LYS A 654 -14.37 26.29 30.33
N ALA A 655 -13.76 27.04 29.43
CA ALA A 655 -12.41 27.59 29.58
C ALA A 655 -12.35 28.96 30.26
N PHE A 656 -13.42 29.76 30.13
CA PHE A 656 -13.54 31.08 30.74
C PHE A 656 -14.68 31.20 31.78
N PRO A 657 -14.82 30.28 32.75
CA PRO A 657 -15.84 30.37 33.80
C PRO A 657 -15.49 31.40 34.87
N ASP A 658 -16.51 31.83 35.64
CA ASP A 658 -16.40 32.83 36.73
C ASP A 658 -15.36 32.47 37.83
N LYS A 659 -15.06 31.18 37.98
CA LYS A 659 -14.09 30.66 38.95
C LYS A 659 -12.83 30.18 38.23
N ALA A 660 -11.67 30.45 38.81
CA ALA A 660 -10.39 30.04 38.22
C ALA A 660 -10.34 28.52 37.93
N LEU A 661 -10.06 28.18 36.67
CA LEU A 661 -9.84 26.80 36.23
C LEU A 661 -8.58 26.24 36.90
N THR A 662 -8.64 25.00 37.39
CA THR A 662 -7.57 24.37 38.21
C THR A 662 -6.98 23.09 37.60
N LYS A 663 -7.68 22.47 36.64
CA LYS A 663 -7.21 21.33 35.84
C LYS A 663 -8.01 21.25 34.54
N LEU A 664 -7.50 20.49 33.56
CA LEU A 664 -8.27 20.10 32.38
C LEU A 664 -9.35 19.07 32.74
N GLU A 665 -10.35 18.96 31.89
CA GLU A 665 -11.38 17.92 31.99
C GLU A 665 -10.79 16.57 31.55
N ASP A 666 -11.02 15.53 32.36
CA ASP A 666 -10.63 14.17 32.03
C ASP A 666 -11.82 13.46 31.38
N TYR A 667 -11.95 13.68 30.07
CA TYR A 667 -13.01 13.08 29.26
C TYR A 667 -12.95 11.55 29.23
N GLY A 668 -11.79 10.93 29.50
CA GLY A 668 -11.67 9.47 29.50
C GLY A 668 -11.88 8.82 28.13
N PHE A 669 -11.47 9.48 27.05
CA PHE A 669 -11.55 8.94 25.69
C PHE A 669 -10.59 7.76 25.47
N ILE A 670 -9.42 7.74 26.13
CA ILE A 670 -8.39 6.70 25.98
C ILE A 670 -8.55 5.63 27.07
N GLN A 671 -8.83 6.03 28.30
CA GLN A 671 -9.10 5.14 29.42
C GLN A 671 -10.44 5.45 30.09
N SER A 672 -11.33 4.45 30.14
CA SER A 672 -12.62 4.55 30.82
C SER A 672 -12.50 5.09 32.25
N LYS A 673 -13.24 6.17 32.54
CA LYS A 673 -13.40 6.76 33.90
C LYS A 673 -14.87 6.72 34.30
N ALA A 674 -15.16 6.64 35.60
CA ALA A 674 -16.52 6.56 36.14
C ALA A 674 -17.43 7.79 35.88
N LYS A 675 -16.91 8.87 35.28
CA LYS A 675 -17.66 10.05 34.81
C LYS A 675 -17.23 10.52 33.41
N GLY A 676 -16.38 9.75 32.73
CA GLY A 676 -15.85 10.08 31.42
C GLY A 676 -16.80 9.67 30.31
N GLU A 677 -16.20 9.32 29.18
CA GLU A 677 -16.83 8.73 28.00
C GLU A 677 -17.33 7.29 28.27
N TYR A 678 -18.39 6.89 27.56
CA TYR A 678 -18.83 5.50 27.59
C TYR A 678 -17.83 4.60 26.85
N HIS A 679 -17.56 3.41 27.42
CA HIS A 679 -16.77 2.38 26.77
C HIS A 679 -17.57 1.08 26.70
N SER A 680 -17.76 0.52 25.51
CA SER A 680 -18.42 -0.78 25.37
C SER A 680 -17.64 -1.90 26.07
N ASN A 681 -16.30 -1.85 26.09
CA ASN A 681 -15.44 -2.82 26.76
C ASN A 681 -14.96 -2.29 28.13
N ASN A 682 -15.89 -2.25 29.08
CA ASN A 682 -15.68 -1.78 30.46
C ASN A 682 -15.63 -2.92 31.51
N GLN A 683 -15.23 -2.60 32.73
CA GLN A 683 -15.06 -3.57 33.82
C GLN A 683 -16.38 -4.17 34.36
N THR A 684 -17.50 -3.46 34.25
CA THR A 684 -18.81 -3.96 34.70
C THR A 684 -19.30 -5.06 33.77
N MET A 685 -19.27 -4.79 32.46
CA MET A 685 -19.59 -5.76 31.41
C MET A 685 -18.72 -7.02 31.53
N ALA A 686 -17.40 -6.87 31.73
CA ALA A 686 -16.50 -8.00 31.91
C ALA A 686 -16.90 -8.88 33.11
N LYS A 687 -17.20 -8.29 34.28
CA LYS A 687 -17.65 -9.02 35.48
C LYS A 687 -18.99 -9.73 35.30
N LEU A 688 -19.94 -9.10 34.60
CA LEU A 688 -21.23 -9.73 34.28
C LEU A 688 -21.02 -10.95 33.37
N LEU A 689 -20.18 -10.83 32.33
CA LEU A 689 -19.85 -11.96 31.46
C LEU A 689 -19.11 -13.08 32.20
N HIS A 690 -18.13 -12.74 33.05
CA HIS A 690 -17.41 -13.70 33.89
C HIS A 690 -18.33 -14.50 34.80
N LYS A 691 -19.32 -13.85 35.43
CA LYS A 691 -20.34 -14.53 36.24
C LYS A 691 -21.29 -15.38 35.39
N ALA A 692 -21.70 -14.88 34.22
CA ALA A 692 -22.60 -15.59 33.32
C ALA A 692 -22.02 -16.93 32.82
N ILE A 693 -20.75 -16.97 32.44
CA ILE A 693 -20.09 -18.18 31.90
C ILE A 693 -19.54 -19.12 32.97
N GLY A 694 -19.52 -18.70 34.24
CA GLY A 694 -18.97 -19.48 35.35
C GLY A 694 -17.43 -19.42 35.47
N LEU A 695 -16.79 -18.31 35.09
CA LEU A 695 -15.33 -18.20 35.08
C LEU A 695 -14.72 -18.41 36.48
N GLY A 696 -13.76 -19.34 36.57
CA GLY A 696 -12.98 -19.65 37.77
C GLY A 696 -13.35 -20.99 38.41
N GLN A 697 -12.35 -21.65 39.02
CA GLN A 697 -12.48 -23.03 39.51
C GLN A 697 -13.60 -23.19 40.55
N GLY A 698 -14.68 -23.88 40.16
CA GLY A 698 -15.82 -24.22 41.03
C GLY A 698 -17.06 -23.32 40.87
N SER A 699 -17.00 -22.27 40.03
CA SER A 699 -18.18 -21.45 39.71
C SER A 699 -19.09 -22.18 38.71
N ALA A 700 -20.41 -22.12 38.94
CA ALA A 700 -21.40 -22.55 37.95
C ALA A 700 -21.73 -21.39 36.98
N ALA A 701 -22.08 -21.71 35.73
CA ALA A 701 -22.63 -20.75 34.79
C ALA A 701 -24.03 -20.29 35.25
N ASP A 702 -24.35 -19.02 35.00
CA ASP A 702 -25.56 -18.35 35.49
C ASP A 702 -26.27 -17.61 34.34
N PRO A 703 -27.31 -18.22 33.73
CA PRO A 703 -28.11 -17.59 32.68
C PRO A 703 -28.75 -16.26 33.10
N GLY A 704 -29.08 -16.08 34.38
CA GLY A 704 -29.61 -14.80 34.89
C GLY A 704 -28.57 -13.67 34.85
N SER A 705 -27.28 -14.01 34.96
CA SER A 705 -26.20 -13.05 34.72
C SER A 705 -25.91 -12.83 33.23
N TYR A 706 -26.27 -13.76 32.35
CA TYR A 706 -26.23 -13.51 30.90
C TYR A 706 -27.34 -12.54 30.48
N GLU A 707 -28.54 -12.66 31.06
CA GLU A 707 -29.61 -11.68 30.86
C GLU A 707 -29.22 -10.29 31.39
N ALA A 708 -28.60 -10.22 32.57
CA ALA A 708 -28.05 -8.96 33.11
C ALA A 708 -26.90 -8.38 32.25
N TYR A 709 -26.10 -9.24 31.60
CA TYR A 709 -25.09 -8.84 30.62
C TYR A 709 -25.74 -8.24 29.36
N GLN A 710 -26.83 -8.82 28.84
CA GLN A 710 -27.60 -8.24 27.73
C GLN A 710 -28.27 -6.91 28.11
N GLU A 711 -28.89 -6.85 29.30
CA GLU A 711 -29.54 -5.65 29.82
C GLU A 711 -28.56 -4.47 30.00
N HIS A 712 -27.29 -4.75 30.34
CA HIS A 712 -26.23 -3.74 30.35
C HIS A 712 -26.00 -3.09 28.98
N PHE A 713 -26.18 -3.82 27.87
CA PHE A 713 -26.12 -3.22 26.52
C PHE A 713 -27.43 -2.57 26.09
N ARG A 714 -28.60 -3.11 26.49
CA ARG A 714 -29.91 -2.50 26.18
C ARG A 714 -30.09 -1.12 26.83
N ASN A 715 -29.39 -0.85 27.93
CA ASN A 715 -29.33 0.46 28.60
C ASN A 715 -28.06 1.27 28.29
N ALA A 716 -27.26 0.87 27.31
CA ALA A 716 -26.09 1.64 26.88
C ALA A 716 -26.48 2.85 26.01
N PRO A 717 -25.69 3.94 26.00
CA PRO A 717 -25.86 5.00 25.00
C PRO A 717 -25.51 4.48 23.59
N ILE A 718 -26.11 5.11 22.58
CA ILE A 718 -25.83 4.82 21.17
C ILE A 718 -24.32 5.00 20.93
N THR A 719 -23.63 3.91 20.58
CA THR A 719 -22.17 3.90 20.47
C THR A 719 -21.73 3.69 19.02
N THR A 720 -22.44 2.81 18.30
CA THR A 720 -22.12 2.34 16.96
C THR A 720 -23.30 2.51 16.01
N LEU A 721 -23.07 2.45 14.69
CA LEU A 721 -24.13 2.70 13.71
C LEU A 721 -25.24 1.64 13.76
N ARG A 722 -24.93 0.40 14.16
CA ARG A 722 -25.95 -0.64 14.41
C ARG A 722 -26.79 -0.43 15.67
N ASP A 723 -26.44 0.50 16.55
CA ASP A 723 -27.28 0.84 17.72
C ASP A 723 -28.44 1.75 17.31
N CYS A 724 -28.29 2.50 16.20
CA CYS A 724 -29.35 3.28 15.56
C CYS A 724 -30.38 2.44 14.79
N LEU A 725 -30.33 1.10 14.85
CA LEU A 725 -31.12 0.20 14.01
C LEU A 725 -32.00 -0.76 14.84
N GLU A 726 -33.30 -0.79 14.52
CA GLU A 726 -34.27 -1.77 15.04
C GLU A 726 -34.49 -2.94 14.05
N PHE A 727 -34.84 -4.11 14.57
CA PHE A 727 -35.29 -5.23 13.75
C PHE A 727 -36.80 -5.14 13.52
N LYS A 728 -37.22 -5.04 12.25
CA LYS A 728 -38.62 -5.10 11.84
C LYS A 728 -38.83 -6.24 10.87
N SER A 729 -39.59 -7.26 11.29
CA SER A 729 -39.92 -8.40 10.44
C SER A 729 -41.19 -8.15 9.63
N ASP A 730 -41.23 -8.72 8.43
CA ASP A 730 -42.35 -8.81 7.50
C ASP A 730 -43.27 -10.02 7.76
N ARG A 731 -42.86 -10.94 8.65
CA ARG A 731 -43.56 -12.19 8.99
C ARG A 731 -43.87 -12.29 10.48
N ALA A 732 -44.79 -13.19 10.82
CA ALA A 732 -45.05 -13.58 12.21
C ALA A 732 -43.84 -14.37 12.81
N PRO A 733 -43.65 -14.35 14.14
CA PRO A 733 -42.70 -15.22 14.82
C PRO A 733 -42.95 -16.72 14.56
N ILE A 734 -41.89 -17.51 14.59
CA ILE A 734 -41.93 -18.98 14.46
C ILE A 734 -41.51 -19.65 15.78
N PRO A 735 -41.90 -20.90 16.04
CA PRO A 735 -41.37 -21.70 17.15
C PRO A 735 -39.85 -21.91 17.06
N LEU A 736 -39.17 -22.01 18.21
CA LEU A 736 -37.71 -22.10 18.27
C LEU A 736 -37.17 -23.40 17.67
N GLU A 737 -37.91 -24.50 17.76
CA GLU A 737 -37.57 -25.79 17.15
C GLU A 737 -37.59 -25.79 15.60
N GLN A 738 -37.98 -24.67 14.98
CA GLN A 738 -37.90 -24.44 13.53
C GLN A 738 -36.73 -23.52 13.12
N VAL A 739 -35.98 -23.00 14.08
CA VAL A 739 -34.70 -22.30 13.83
C VAL A 739 -33.64 -23.34 13.46
N GLU A 740 -32.62 -22.98 12.68
CA GLU A 740 -31.52 -23.92 12.44
C GLU A 740 -30.78 -24.21 13.77
N PRO A 741 -30.52 -25.48 14.12
CA PRO A 741 -30.34 -25.85 15.53
C PRO A 741 -28.90 -25.69 15.99
N ALA A 742 -28.73 -25.96 17.29
CA ALA A 742 -27.55 -26.57 17.89
C ALA A 742 -26.80 -27.42 16.86
N GLU A 743 -25.49 -27.26 16.76
CA GLU A 743 -24.70 -27.97 15.76
C GLU A 743 -24.99 -27.58 14.28
N LYS A 744 -25.50 -26.36 13.96
CA LYS A 744 -25.61 -25.86 12.56
C LYS A 744 -24.84 -24.60 12.10
N ILE A 745 -24.57 -23.58 12.94
CA ILE A 745 -24.04 -22.28 12.46
C ILE A 745 -22.57 -21.92 12.84
N MET A 746 -21.85 -22.54 13.80
CA MET A 746 -20.55 -21.98 14.35
C MET A 746 -19.31 -22.50 13.65
N THR A 747 -19.51 -23.46 12.77
CA THR A 747 -18.89 -23.40 11.44
C THR A 747 -18.60 -21.97 10.97
N ARG A 748 -19.57 -21.05 11.03
CA ARG A 748 -19.48 -19.63 10.64
C ARG A 748 -18.82 -18.73 11.70
N PHE A 749 -18.69 -19.16 12.95
CA PHE A 749 -18.00 -18.37 13.99
C PHE A 749 -16.51 -18.64 13.98
N CYS A 750 -15.77 -17.55 14.14
CA CYS A 750 -14.32 -17.52 14.07
C CYS A 750 -13.77 -16.70 15.23
N THR A 751 -12.49 -16.85 15.57
CA THR A 751 -11.81 -15.81 16.36
C THR A 751 -11.00 -14.89 15.47
N GLY A 752 -10.85 -13.64 15.92
CA GLY A 752 -9.85 -12.74 15.35
C GLY A 752 -8.44 -13.34 15.49
N GLY A 753 -7.55 -13.00 14.56
CA GLY A 753 -6.16 -13.46 14.59
C GLY A 753 -5.36 -12.77 15.69
N MET A 754 -5.20 -13.43 16.84
CA MET A 754 -4.53 -12.89 18.02
C MET A 754 -3.23 -13.66 18.25
N SER A 755 -2.08 -13.03 17.96
CA SER A 755 -0.81 -13.74 17.90
C SER A 755 -0.37 -14.34 19.25
N LEU A 756 0.09 -15.59 19.20
CA LEU A 756 0.98 -16.13 20.22
C LEU A 756 2.17 -15.18 20.40
N GLY A 757 2.40 -14.71 21.63
CA GLY A 757 3.34 -13.63 21.94
C GLY A 757 2.66 -12.32 22.35
N ALA A 758 1.57 -11.92 21.68
CA ALA A 758 0.71 -10.83 22.15
C ALA A 758 -0.27 -11.29 23.23
N ILE A 759 -0.78 -12.52 23.10
CA ILE A 759 -1.47 -13.26 24.17
C ILE A 759 -0.59 -14.41 24.68
N SER A 760 -0.87 -14.88 25.89
CA SER A 760 -0.17 -16.01 26.51
C SER A 760 -0.49 -17.33 25.81
N ARG A 761 0.40 -18.31 25.96
CA ARG A 761 0.21 -19.67 25.43
C ARG A 761 -1.11 -20.28 25.94
N GLU A 762 -1.37 -20.11 27.23
CA GLU A 762 -2.56 -20.59 27.93
C GLU A 762 -3.84 -20.02 27.30
N THR A 763 -3.86 -18.71 26.99
CA THR A 763 -4.99 -18.06 26.30
C THR A 763 -5.14 -18.59 24.88
N HIS A 764 -4.04 -18.66 24.12
CA HIS A 764 -4.04 -19.08 22.71
C HIS A 764 -4.43 -20.56 22.52
N GLU A 765 -4.08 -21.42 23.48
CA GLU A 765 -4.49 -22.83 23.52
C GLU A 765 -5.93 -22.97 24.01
N THR A 766 -6.34 -22.22 25.04
CA THR A 766 -7.73 -22.21 25.53
C THR A 766 -8.72 -21.81 24.44
N ILE A 767 -8.42 -20.74 23.70
CA ILE A 767 -9.24 -20.28 22.58
C ILE A 767 -9.34 -21.34 21.47
N ALA A 768 -8.21 -21.92 21.06
CA ALA A 768 -8.21 -22.93 20.01
C ALA A 768 -8.94 -24.22 20.42
N ILE A 769 -8.76 -24.70 21.65
CA ILE A 769 -9.46 -25.89 22.17
C ILE A 769 -10.97 -25.63 22.24
N ALA A 770 -11.39 -24.45 22.69
CA ALA A 770 -12.81 -24.09 22.77
C ALA A 770 -13.46 -24.06 21.37
N ILE A 771 -12.85 -23.34 20.42
CA ILE A 771 -13.39 -23.22 19.06
C ILE A 771 -13.40 -24.57 18.32
N ASN A 772 -12.38 -25.41 18.51
CA ASN A 772 -12.35 -26.74 17.88
C ASN A 772 -13.40 -27.71 18.45
N ARG A 773 -13.84 -27.54 19.70
CA ARG A 773 -14.93 -28.35 20.31
C ARG A 773 -16.28 -28.04 19.68
N ILE A 774 -16.52 -26.77 19.37
CA ILE A 774 -17.75 -26.29 18.74
C ILE A 774 -17.73 -26.40 17.19
N GLY A 775 -16.61 -26.82 16.60
CA GLY A 775 -16.44 -26.98 15.14
C GLY A 775 -16.28 -25.69 14.33
N GLY A 776 -16.11 -24.55 15.01
CA GLY A 776 -15.77 -23.27 14.39
C GLY A 776 -14.29 -23.11 14.03
N LYS A 777 -13.85 -21.87 13.78
CA LYS A 777 -12.49 -21.60 13.25
C LYS A 777 -11.67 -20.60 14.07
N SER A 778 -10.77 -21.09 14.92
CA SER A 778 -9.77 -20.24 15.60
C SER A 778 -8.70 -19.77 14.62
N ASN A 779 -8.11 -18.60 14.90
CA ASN A 779 -7.06 -18.00 14.06
C ASN A 779 -5.80 -17.75 14.89
N SER A 780 -4.65 -18.26 14.43
CA SER A 780 -3.33 -18.15 15.08
C SER A 780 -2.78 -16.72 15.16
N GLY A 781 -3.34 -15.80 14.36
CA GLY A 781 -2.74 -14.49 14.13
C GLY A 781 -1.34 -14.60 13.52
N GLU A 782 -0.56 -13.52 13.70
CA GLU A 782 0.74 -13.33 13.04
C GLU A 782 1.92 -14.06 13.73
N GLY A 783 1.70 -14.67 14.91
CA GLY A 783 2.76 -15.24 15.76
C GLY A 783 3.21 -16.64 15.38
N GLY A 784 2.59 -17.26 14.38
CA GLY A 784 2.71 -18.70 14.11
C GLY A 784 1.96 -19.55 15.15
N GLU A 785 2.21 -20.85 15.12
CA GLU A 785 1.58 -21.81 16.04
C GLU A 785 2.54 -22.96 16.34
N ASP A 786 2.57 -23.43 17.59
CA ASP A 786 3.43 -24.54 18.02
C ASP A 786 2.98 -25.88 17.38
N PRO A 787 3.84 -26.60 16.62
CA PRO A 787 3.52 -27.89 16.03
C PRO A 787 3.04 -28.96 17.02
N SER A 788 3.32 -28.84 18.32
CA SER A 788 2.78 -29.74 19.34
C SER A 788 1.24 -29.76 19.37
N ARG A 789 0.59 -28.66 18.96
CA ARG A 789 -0.88 -28.48 18.94
C ARG A 789 -1.57 -29.21 17.79
N TRP A 790 -0.84 -29.70 16.79
CA TRP A 790 -1.43 -30.35 15.61
C TRP A 790 -1.97 -31.76 15.89
N VAL A 791 -1.64 -32.35 17.05
CA VAL A 791 -2.10 -33.66 17.49
C VAL A 791 -3.29 -33.49 18.45
N ARG A 792 -4.39 -34.22 18.21
CA ARG A 792 -5.51 -34.26 19.16
C ARG A 792 -5.08 -34.90 20.48
N LEU A 793 -5.47 -34.25 21.58
CA LEU A 793 -5.49 -34.89 22.89
C LEU A 793 -6.59 -35.98 22.85
N SER A 794 -6.16 -37.24 22.93
CA SER A 794 -6.94 -38.49 22.72
C SER A 794 -7.58 -38.67 21.32
N GLU A 795 -6.96 -39.56 20.54
CA GLU A 795 -7.44 -40.29 19.35
C GLU A 795 -7.97 -39.54 18.10
N LEU A 796 -8.13 -40.33 17.02
CA LEU A 796 -8.17 -39.86 15.64
C LEU A 796 -9.57 -39.42 15.19
N LEU A 797 -9.63 -38.25 14.54
CA LEU A 797 -10.19 -38.18 13.18
C LEU A 797 -9.58 -36.98 12.43
N LEU A 798 -9.26 -37.15 11.14
CA LEU A 798 -8.48 -36.18 10.34
C LEU A 798 -9.37 -35.42 9.35
N LEU A 799 -8.94 -34.22 8.93
CA LEU A 799 -9.86 -33.17 8.48
C LEU A 799 -9.50 -32.54 7.12
N LEU A 800 -10.47 -32.47 6.19
CA LEU A 800 -10.30 -31.94 4.83
C LEU A 800 -10.46 -30.43 4.79
N VAL A 801 -9.54 -29.78 4.09
CA VAL A 801 -9.69 -28.39 3.64
C VAL A 801 -9.63 -28.36 2.11
N ARG A 802 -10.65 -27.80 1.46
CA ARG A 802 -10.61 -27.46 0.02
C ARG A 802 -9.63 -26.31 -0.21
N LEU A 803 -8.96 -26.30 -1.36
CA LEU A 803 -8.04 -25.24 -1.78
C LEU A 803 -8.64 -24.43 -2.94
N VAL A 804 -8.01 -23.27 -3.20
CA VAL A 804 -8.06 -22.45 -4.43
C VAL A 804 -9.12 -21.34 -4.48
N LYS A 805 -8.70 -20.18 -5.04
CA LYS A 805 -9.35 -18.85 -5.09
C LYS A 805 -9.55 -18.20 -3.70
N VAL A 806 -9.81 -16.89 -3.69
CA VAL A 806 -10.17 -16.16 -2.46
C VAL A 806 -11.60 -16.57 -2.10
N THR A 807 -11.73 -17.53 -1.19
CA THR A 807 -13.03 -18.05 -0.77
C THR A 807 -13.64 -17.27 0.39
N VAL A 808 -12.87 -16.44 1.09
CA VAL A 808 -13.32 -15.61 2.22
C VAL A 808 -12.78 -14.18 2.07
N VAL A 809 -13.63 -13.18 2.22
CA VAL A 809 -13.26 -11.76 2.39
C VAL A 809 -13.64 -11.34 3.81
N THR A 810 -12.68 -10.92 4.64
CA THR A 810 -12.96 -10.42 6.00
C THR A 810 -12.98 -8.90 6.01
N VAL A 811 -14.04 -8.32 6.59
CA VAL A 811 -14.17 -6.88 6.86
C VAL A 811 -14.00 -6.65 8.36
N SER A 812 -13.05 -5.81 8.75
CA SER A 812 -12.75 -5.49 10.15
C SER A 812 -13.11 -4.04 10.47
N GLY A 813 -13.92 -3.82 11.51
CA GLY A 813 -14.25 -2.50 12.03
C GLY A 813 -13.09 -1.83 12.80
N HIS A 814 -13.11 -0.49 12.89
CA HIS A 814 -12.08 0.29 13.60
C HIS A 814 -11.99 0.01 15.11
N ASP A 815 -13.00 -0.62 15.71
CA ASP A 815 -13.04 -0.99 17.14
C ASP A 815 -12.40 -2.37 17.42
N GLY A 816 -11.75 -2.96 16.41
CA GLY A 816 -10.96 -4.18 16.51
C GLY A 816 -9.83 -4.09 17.56
N GLY A 817 -9.63 -5.18 18.31
CA GLY A 817 -8.63 -5.25 19.39
C GLY A 817 -7.19 -5.43 18.90
N THR A 818 -6.22 -4.90 19.65
CA THR A 818 -4.78 -5.06 19.38
C THR A 818 -3.97 -5.21 20.67
N GLY A 819 -2.91 -6.02 20.63
CA GLY A 819 -1.96 -6.20 21.73
C GLY A 819 -1.04 -4.98 21.93
N ALA A 820 -0.65 -4.31 20.85
CA ALA A 820 0.16 -3.10 20.84
C ALA A 820 -0.04 -2.31 19.53
N SER A 821 -0.39 -1.02 19.61
CA SER A 821 -0.53 -0.12 18.45
C SER A 821 -0.41 1.35 18.88
N PRO A 822 0.03 2.28 18.02
CA PRO A 822 0.01 3.71 18.34
C PRO A 822 -1.40 4.22 18.63
N ILE A 823 -1.56 5.08 19.64
CA ILE A 823 -2.86 5.70 19.99
C ILE A 823 -3.49 6.39 18.76
N SER A 824 -2.65 7.07 17.98
CA SER A 824 -3.03 7.75 16.72
C SER A 824 -3.68 6.83 15.68
N SER A 825 -3.40 5.53 15.74
CA SER A 825 -3.89 4.54 14.78
C SER A 825 -5.10 3.78 15.31
N ILE A 826 -5.17 3.54 16.63
CA ILE A 826 -6.38 3.04 17.29
C ILE A 826 -7.52 4.04 17.10
N LYS A 827 -7.31 5.31 17.47
CA LYS A 827 -8.38 6.33 17.47
C LYS A 827 -8.77 6.87 16.09
N HIS A 828 -7.88 6.80 15.10
CA HIS A 828 -8.03 7.60 13.89
C HIS A 828 -7.73 6.88 12.55
N ALA A 829 -7.76 5.55 12.49
CA ALA A 829 -7.68 4.81 11.23
C ALA A 829 -8.77 3.72 11.17
N GLY A 830 -9.30 3.47 9.96
CA GLY A 830 -10.44 2.57 9.75
C GLY A 830 -11.80 3.23 9.98
N GLY A 831 -12.85 2.56 9.49
CA GLY A 831 -14.25 2.98 9.61
C GLY A 831 -15.11 1.92 10.32
N PRO A 832 -16.42 2.17 10.51
CA PRO A 832 -17.34 1.23 11.16
C PRO A 832 -17.57 -0.02 10.31
N MET A 833 -17.70 -1.18 10.96
CA MET A 833 -17.92 -2.46 10.26
C MET A 833 -19.20 -2.45 9.41
N GLU A 834 -20.24 -1.74 9.86
CA GLU A 834 -21.54 -1.62 9.20
C GLU A 834 -21.41 -1.00 7.80
N MET A 835 -20.55 0.00 7.67
CA MET A 835 -20.31 0.69 6.40
C MET A 835 -19.49 -0.17 5.44
N GLY A 836 -18.37 -0.72 5.92
CA GLY A 836 -17.49 -1.56 5.11
C GLY A 836 -18.15 -2.87 4.66
N LEU A 837 -18.93 -3.51 5.54
CA LEU A 837 -19.66 -4.74 5.22
C LEU A 837 -20.75 -4.48 4.18
N SER A 838 -21.57 -3.44 4.38
CA SER A 838 -22.61 -3.05 3.42
C SER A 838 -22.02 -2.66 2.07
N GLU A 839 -20.89 -1.94 2.05
CA GLU A 839 -20.17 -1.57 0.83
C GLU A 839 -19.63 -2.78 0.09
N VAL A 840 -18.96 -3.71 0.79
CA VAL A 840 -18.45 -4.97 0.20
C VAL A 840 -19.59 -5.82 -0.32
N HIS A 841 -20.65 -6.04 0.45
CA HIS A 841 -21.82 -6.82 0.01
C HIS A 841 -22.50 -6.21 -1.21
N GLN A 842 -22.86 -4.92 -1.16
CA GLN A 842 -23.51 -4.23 -2.29
C GLN A 842 -22.62 -4.21 -3.53
N THR A 843 -21.30 -4.02 -3.38
CA THR A 843 -20.37 -4.03 -4.52
C THR A 843 -20.27 -5.42 -5.13
N LEU A 844 -20.13 -6.46 -4.33
CA LEU A 844 -20.09 -7.84 -4.81
C LEU A 844 -21.41 -8.26 -5.50
N VAL A 845 -22.57 -7.83 -5.00
CA VAL A 845 -23.88 -8.08 -5.63
C VAL A 845 -24.00 -7.33 -6.96
N ARG A 846 -23.69 -6.02 -6.99
CA ARG A 846 -23.74 -5.19 -8.23
C ARG A 846 -22.81 -5.65 -9.34
N ASN A 847 -21.82 -6.50 -9.03
CA ASN A 847 -20.84 -7.03 -9.97
C ASN A 847 -21.03 -8.54 -10.27
N GLU A 848 -22.14 -9.19 -9.86
CA GLU A 848 -22.35 -10.64 -10.02
C GLU A 848 -21.23 -11.52 -9.38
N LEU A 849 -20.58 -11.02 -8.30
CA LEU A 849 -19.47 -11.68 -7.61
C LEU A 849 -19.81 -12.24 -6.21
N ARG A 850 -20.95 -11.88 -5.59
CA ARG A 850 -21.26 -12.26 -4.19
C ARG A 850 -21.26 -13.76 -3.95
N GLU A 851 -21.82 -14.55 -4.88
CA GLU A 851 -21.85 -16.03 -4.80
C GLU A 851 -20.47 -16.68 -4.91
N ARG A 852 -19.43 -15.92 -5.31
CA ARG A 852 -18.05 -16.43 -5.45
C ARG A 852 -17.26 -16.38 -4.15
N VAL A 853 -17.74 -15.69 -3.11
CA VAL A 853 -17.00 -15.44 -1.86
C VAL A 853 -17.89 -15.52 -0.62
N VAL A 854 -17.34 -16.09 0.45
CA VAL A 854 -17.86 -15.96 1.82
C VAL A 854 -17.45 -14.59 2.37
N VAL A 855 -18.37 -13.84 2.96
CA VAL A 855 -18.09 -12.54 3.58
C VAL A 855 -18.03 -12.72 5.10
N ARG A 856 -16.88 -12.48 5.72
CA ARG A 856 -16.71 -12.50 7.18
C ARG A 856 -16.67 -11.07 7.72
N VAL A 857 -17.19 -10.85 8.93
CA VAL A 857 -17.08 -9.57 9.64
C VAL A 857 -16.50 -9.72 11.04
N ASP A 858 -15.62 -8.79 11.43
CA ASP A 858 -15.19 -8.60 12.82
C ASP A 858 -14.98 -7.11 13.17
N GLY A 859 -14.58 -6.83 14.41
CA GLY A 859 -14.73 -5.52 15.05
C GLY A 859 -16.06 -5.46 15.82
N GLY A 860 -15.99 -5.26 17.13
CA GLY A 860 -17.18 -5.01 17.96
C GLY A 860 -18.23 -6.12 18.13
N VAL A 861 -18.12 -7.26 17.44
CA VAL A 861 -19.07 -8.38 17.56
C VAL A 861 -18.98 -8.98 18.97
N ARG A 862 -20.08 -8.94 19.73
CA ARG A 862 -20.15 -9.35 21.16
C ARG A 862 -21.33 -10.27 21.46
N SER A 863 -22.38 -10.24 20.65
CA SER A 863 -23.70 -10.83 20.93
C SER A 863 -24.37 -11.44 19.69
N GLY A 864 -25.42 -12.25 19.90
CA GLY A 864 -26.27 -12.73 18.79
C GLY A 864 -26.94 -11.60 18.01
N ARG A 865 -27.19 -10.43 18.63
CA ARG A 865 -27.67 -9.24 17.91
C ARG A 865 -26.64 -8.70 16.92
N ASP A 866 -25.35 -8.67 17.29
CA ASP A 866 -24.28 -8.26 16.37
C ASP A 866 -24.17 -9.23 15.19
N VAL A 867 -24.28 -10.55 15.46
CA VAL A 867 -24.30 -11.61 14.44
C VAL A 867 -25.47 -11.40 13.46
N LEU A 868 -26.69 -11.20 13.97
CA LEU A 868 -27.87 -10.97 13.14
C LEU A 868 -27.81 -9.65 12.35
N MET A 869 -27.27 -8.57 12.94
CA MET A 869 -27.01 -7.33 12.20
C MET A 869 -25.98 -7.53 11.08
N GLY A 870 -24.90 -8.26 11.35
CA GLY A 870 -23.92 -8.65 10.34
C GLY A 870 -24.55 -9.49 9.22
N ALA A 871 -25.40 -10.46 9.57
CA ALA A 871 -26.12 -11.29 8.61
C ALA A 871 -27.00 -10.45 7.67
N MET A 872 -27.80 -9.52 8.23
CA MET A 872 -28.66 -8.62 7.45
C MET A 872 -27.88 -7.62 6.58
N MET A 873 -26.67 -7.25 6.99
CA MET A 873 -25.75 -6.43 6.18
C MET A 873 -24.97 -7.26 5.13
N GLY A 874 -25.13 -8.58 5.12
CA GLY A 874 -24.62 -9.48 4.09
C GLY A 874 -23.39 -10.30 4.47
N ALA A 875 -23.08 -10.47 5.75
CA ALA A 875 -22.04 -11.40 6.23
C ALA A 875 -22.56 -12.84 6.31
N ASP A 876 -21.65 -13.78 6.03
CA ASP A 876 -21.81 -15.22 6.21
C ASP A 876 -21.12 -15.72 7.48
N GLU A 877 -20.05 -15.05 7.94
CA GLU A 877 -19.19 -15.47 9.06
C GLU A 877 -18.85 -14.32 10.02
N TYR A 878 -18.56 -14.66 11.28
CA TYR A 878 -18.49 -13.69 12.39
C TYR A 878 -17.24 -13.92 13.25
N GLY A 879 -16.42 -12.89 13.44
CA GLY A 879 -15.14 -12.98 14.14
C GLY A 879 -15.14 -12.33 15.53
N PHE A 880 -14.82 -13.13 16.55
CA PHE A 880 -14.81 -12.74 17.95
C PHE A 880 -13.36 -12.61 18.46
N GLY A 881 -12.91 -11.38 18.72
CA GLY A 881 -11.58 -11.08 19.27
C GLY A 881 -11.63 -10.74 20.76
N THR A 882 -11.79 -9.45 21.07
CA THR A 882 -11.82 -8.89 22.43
C THR A 882 -12.76 -9.64 23.38
N VAL A 883 -13.97 -10.01 22.94
CA VAL A 883 -14.95 -10.70 23.82
C VAL A 883 -14.51 -12.13 24.16
N ALA A 884 -13.85 -12.85 23.25
CA ALA A 884 -13.28 -14.16 23.54
C ALA A 884 -12.14 -14.05 24.58
N MET A 885 -11.28 -13.02 24.47
CA MET A 885 -10.27 -12.72 25.50
C MET A 885 -10.91 -12.42 26.86
N ILE A 886 -12.01 -11.66 26.90
CA ILE A 886 -12.76 -11.37 28.14
C ILE A 886 -13.33 -12.67 28.72
N ALA A 887 -14.00 -13.51 27.93
CA ALA A 887 -14.50 -14.80 28.39
C ALA A 887 -13.40 -15.71 28.96
N THR A 888 -12.18 -15.69 28.41
CA THR A 888 -11.02 -16.39 28.99
C THR A 888 -10.34 -15.69 30.19
N GLY A 889 -10.86 -14.54 30.64
CA GLY A 889 -10.43 -13.86 31.86
C GLY A 889 -9.90 -12.43 31.73
N CYS A 890 -9.94 -11.79 30.56
CA CYS A 890 -9.47 -10.40 30.44
C CYS A 890 -10.38 -9.43 31.20
N ILE A 891 -9.79 -8.63 32.11
CA ILE A 891 -10.47 -7.62 32.94
C ILE A 891 -10.42 -6.19 32.36
N MET A 892 -10.12 -6.04 31.07
CA MET A 892 -9.99 -4.75 30.37
C MET A 892 -8.99 -3.75 31.02
N ALA A 893 -7.87 -4.25 31.54
CA ALA A 893 -6.84 -3.43 32.20
C ALA A 893 -6.01 -2.53 31.25
N ARG A 894 -6.07 -2.75 29.92
CA ARG A 894 -5.39 -1.96 28.86
C ARG A 894 -3.86 -1.76 29.07
N VAL A 895 -3.18 -2.81 29.54
CA VAL A 895 -1.71 -2.85 29.76
C VAL A 895 -0.98 -3.93 28.94
N CYS A 896 -1.62 -4.50 27.92
CA CYS A 896 -1.12 -5.64 27.14
C CYS A 896 0.29 -5.39 26.56
N HIS A 897 0.48 -4.23 25.93
CA HIS A 897 1.75 -3.75 25.38
C HIS A 897 2.90 -3.60 26.40
N THR A 898 2.63 -3.71 27.71
CA THR A 898 3.65 -3.60 28.77
C THR A 898 4.19 -4.95 29.26
N ASN A 899 3.63 -6.07 28.77
CA ASN A 899 3.88 -7.43 29.28
C ASN A 899 3.41 -7.67 30.75
N ASN A 900 2.69 -6.73 31.37
CA ASN A 900 2.27 -6.79 32.78
C ASN A 900 0.76 -7.08 32.95
N CYS A 901 0.18 -7.98 32.17
CA CYS A 901 -1.22 -8.36 32.34
C CYS A 901 -1.45 -8.99 33.73
N PRO A 902 -2.33 -8.43 34.59
CA PRO A 902 -2.46 -8.89 35.98
C PRO A 902 -3.10 -10.28 36.14
N VAL A 903 -3.71 -10.79 35.06
CA VAL A 903 -4.53 -12.01 34.99
C VAL A 903 -3.99 -13.02 33.95
N GLY A 904 -2.70 -12.91 33.58
CA GLY A 904 -2.02 -13.89 32.72
C GLY A 904 -2.44 -13.97 31.24
N VAL A 905 -3.47 -13.22 30.81
CA VAL A 905 -4.01 -13.29 29.44
C VAL A 905 -3.06 -12.71 28.38
N ALA A 906 -2.47 -11.54 28.64
CA ALA A 906 -1.60 -10.80 27.72
C ALA A 906 -0.22 -10.55 28.33
N SER A 907 0.49 -11.65 28.63
CA SER A 907 1.85 -11.62 29.18
C SER A 907 2.59 -12.90 28.81
N GLN A 908 3.91 -12.80 28.64
CA GLN A 908 4.83 -13.93 28.54
C GLN A 908 5.58 -14.21 29.86
N ARG A 909 5.40 -13.36 30.88
CA ARG A 909 5.97 -13.54 32.23
C ARG A 909 5.31 -14.72 32.93
N GLU A 910 6.09 -15.72 33.33
CA GLU A 910 5.58 -17.00 33.87
C GLU A 910 4.78 -16.81 35.16
N GLU A 911 5.23 -15.92 36.05
CA GLU A 911 4.60 -15.56 37.31
C GLU A 911 3.32 -14.71 37.17
N LEU A 912 3.03 -14.25 35.95
CA LEU A 912 1.75 -13.66 35.56
C LEU A 912 0.88 -14.66 34.79
N ARG A 913 1.46 -15.48 33.91
CA ARG A 913 0.77 -16.58 33.20
C ARG A 913 0.18 -17.61 34.17
N ALA A 914 0.86 -17.90 35.27
CA ALA A 914 0.37 -18.73 36.38
C ALA A 914 -0.91 -18.19 37.07
N ARG A 915 -1.41 -17.00 36.69
CA ARG A 915 -2.66 -16.38 37.17
C ARG A 915 -3.80 -16.46 36.15
N PHE A 916 -3.59 -17.11 35.00
CA PHE A 916 -4.60 -17.25 33.96
C PHE A 916 -5.78 -18.10 34.48
N PRO A 917 -7.02 -17.57 34.49
CA PRO A 917 -8.15 -18.22 35.18
C PRO A 917 -9.04 -19.07 34.26
N GLY A 918 -8.93 -18.92 32.94
CA GLY A 918 -9.90 -19.46 31.98
C GLY A 918 -9.71 -20.94 31.68
N ALA A 919 -10.82 -21.65 31.51
CA ALA A 919 -10.87 -22.99 30.94
C ALA A 919 -11.51 -22.95 29.53
N PRO A 920 -11.24 -23.94 28.66
CA PRO A 920 -11.91 -24.03 27.36
C PRO A 920 -13.44 -24.20 27.48
N ALA A 921 -13.94 -24.69 28.62
CA ALA A 921 -15.37 -24.82 28.90
C ALA A 921 -16.07 -23.45 28.96
N ASP A 922 -15.47 -22.46 29.62
CA ASP A 922 -16.05 -21.13 29.84
C ASP A 922 -16.31 -20.41 28.50
N LEU A 923 -15.39 -20.59 27.54
CA LEU A 923 -15.51 -20.05 26.20
C LEU A 923 -16.41 -20.90 25.29
N VAL A 924 -16.47 -22.22 25.49
CA VAL A 924 -17.48 -23.10 24.85
C VAL A 924 -18.89 -22.72 25.30
N ASN A 925 -19.10 -22.41 26.60
CA ASN A 925 -20.36 -21.91 27.14
C ASN A 925 -20.74 -20.56 26.53
N TYR A 926 -19.80 -19.59 26.47
CA TYR A 926 -20.03 -18.32 25.77
C TYR A 926 -20.48 -18.56 24.33
N PHE A 927 -19.80 -19.44 23.59
CA PHE A 927 -20.20 -19.73 22.23
C PHE A 927 -21.56 -20.40 22.18
N HIS A 928 -21.84 -21.51 22.88
CA HIS A 928 -23.18 -22.13 22.87
C HIS A 928 -24.34 -21.14 23.16
N PHE A 929 -24.15 -20.09 23.97
CA PHE A 929 -25.15 -19.03 24.17
C PHE A 929 -25.34 -18.08 22.99
N VAL A 930 -24.27 -17.75 22.26
CA VAL A 930 -24.35 -16.98 21.01
C VAL A 930 -24.70 -17.90 19.83
N ALA A 931 -24.61 -19.23 20.03
CA ALA A 931 -24.34 -20.19 18.98
C ALA A 931 -24.87 -21.61 19.30
N GLU A 932 -26.14 -21.85 19.01
CA GLU A 932 -26.62 -23.23 18.82
C GLU A 932 -26.11 -23.75 17.41
N GLU A 933 -24.91 -24.43 17.33
CA GLU A 933 -23.96 -24.31 16.15
C GLU A 933 -22.77 -25.41 15.84
N ALA A 934 -22.15 -25.65 14.59
CA ALA A 934 -21.59 -26.97 13.90
C ALA A 934 -20.06 -27.41 13.52
N ALA A 935 -19.77 -28.61 12.85
CA ALA A 935 -18.43 -29.37 12.58
C ALA A 935 -17.99 -30.08 11.16
N ILE A 936 -16.91 -30.98 11.02
CA ILE A 936 -16.01 -31.27 9.76
C ILE A 936 -15.01 -32.59 9.60
N SER A 937 -14.45 -33.11 8.40
CA SER A 937 -13.41 -34.29 8.09
C SER A 937 -12.88 -34.59 6.55
N GLY A 938 -11.80 -35.25 5.89
CA GLY A 938 -10.35 -35.88 5.94
C GLY A 938 -9.64 -36.64 4.63
N HIS A 939 -8.27 -36.67 4.23
CA HIS A 939 -7.61 -37.43 2.99
C HIS A 939 -5.99 -37.56 2.62
N GLN A 940 -5.42 -38.32 1.55
CA GLN A 940 -3.94 -38.82 1.25
C GLN A 940 -3.13 -38.71 -0.22
N HIS A 941 -1.86 -39.29 -0.54
CA HIS A 941 -0.54 -38.82 -1.30
C HIS A 941 0.23 -39.52 -2.60
N VAL A 942 1.35 -38.95 -3.29
CA VAL A 942 2.18 -39.36 -4.60
C VAL A 942 3.61 -38.63 -4.99
N SER A 943 4.43 -39.01 -6.07
CA SER A 943 5.66 -38.34 -6.75
C SER A 943 5.81 -38.39 -8.37
N ARG A 944 6.47 -37.43 -9.13
CA ARG A 944 6.46 -37.25 -10.67
C ARG A 944 7.60 -36.43 -11.45
N SER A 945 7.40 -35.83 -12.66
CA SER A 945 8.25 -34.84 -13.44
C SER A 945 7.51 -34.26 -14.68
N PHE A 946 7.81 -33.03 -15.17
CA PHE A 946 7.02 -32.27 -16.19
C PHE A 946 7.79 -31.17 -16.97
N ASP A 947 7.14 -30.45 -17.90
CA ASP A 947 7.58 -29.15 -18.46
C ASP A 947 6.80 -27.97 -17.82
N ILE A 948 7.25 -26.71 -17.98
CA ILE A 948 6.63 -25.52 -17.35
C ILE A 948 6.76 -24.21 -18.17
N ILE A 949 5.72 -23.37 -18.17
CA ILE A 949 5.70 -22.03 -18.78
C ILE A 949 5.23 -20.94 -17.80
N ASN A 950 5.47 -19.66 -18.12
CA ASN A 950 5.29 -18.55 -17.15
C ASN A 950 3.86 -18.37 -16.60
N THR A 951 2.84 -18.97 -17.23
CA THR A 951 1.46 -19.01 -16.72
C THR A 951 1.28 -19.97 -15.54
N ASP A 952 2.19 -20.93 -15.35
CA ASP A 952 2.18 -21.96 -14.31
C ASP A 952 2.69 -21.41 -12.97
N ARG A 953 1.87 -20.54 -12.39
CA ARG A 953 2.12 -19.85 -11.13
C ARG A 953 1.84 -20.74 -9.92
N ALA A 954 2.58 -20.52 -8.83
CA ALA A 954 2.54 -21.33 -7.62
C ALA A 954 2.72 -22.84 -7.89
N ALA A 955 3.45 -23.17 -8.96
CA ALA A 955 3.87 -24.53 -9.26
C ALA A 955 4.57 -25.13 -8.04
N LEU A 956 4.37 -26.44 -7.83
CA LEU A 956 4.88 -27.22 -6.71
C LEU A 956 4.20 -26.93 -5.36
N GLY A 957 3.76 -25.70 -5.06
CA GLY A 957 3.17 -25.36 -3.74
C GLY A 957 1.93 -26.18 -3.36
N ARG A 958 1.13 -26.62 -4.34
CA ARG A 958 0.01 -27.58 -4.10
C ARG A 958 0.51 -28.98 -3.71
N VAL A 959 1.68 -29.40 -4.21
CA VAL A 959 2.34 -30.66 -3.84
C VAL A 959 2.83 -30.56 -2.39
N SER A 960 3.53 -29.47 -2.05
CA SER A 960 4.01 -29.21 -0.69
C SER A 960 2.87 -29.17 0.33
N GLY A 961 1.81 -28.39 0.07
CA GLY A 961 0.64 -28.33 0.95
C GLY A 961 -0.14 -29.65 1.06
N ALA A 962 0.02 -30.55 0.07
CA ALA A 962 -0.53 -31.90 0.12
C ALA A 962 0.38 -32.86 0.91
N ILE A 963 1.70 -32.68 0.90
CA ILE A 963 2.64 -33.40 1.77
C ILE A 963 2.41 -32.98 3.24
N ALA A 964 2.44 -31.67 3.52
CA ALA A 964 2.29 -31.08 4.85
C ALA A 964 1.03 -31.58 5.57
N ARG A 965 -0.12 -31.56 4.87
CA ARG A 965 -1.42 -32.04 5.37
C ARG A 965 -1.41 -33.48 5.90
N ARG A 966 -0.49 -34.31 5.44
CA ARG A 966 -0.50 -35.78 5.64
C ARG A 966 0.61 -36.25 6.57
N HIS A 967 1.67 -35.45 6.71
CA HIS A 967 2.89 -35.82 7.42
C HIS A 967 3.49 -34.70 8.28
N GLY A 968 2.93 -33.48 8.27
CA GLY A 968 3.54 -32.30 8.86
C GLY A 968 4.83 -31.86 8.16
N ASP A 969 5.34 -30.70 8.54
CA ASP A 969 6.45 -30.01 7.85
C ASP A 969 7.77 -30.81 7.81
N LYS A 970 7.98 -31.68 8.81
CA LYS A 970 9.21 -32.49 8.98
C LYS A 970 8.95 -33.99 9.18
N GLY A 971 7.69 -34.42 9.19
CA GLY A 971 7.33 -35.83 9.36
C GLY A 971 7.18 -36.60 8.05
N PHE A 972 7.30 -35.94 6.89
CA PHE A 972 7.38 -36.65 5.62
C PHE A 972 8.71 -37.43 5.56
N ARG A 973 8.59 -38.73 5.25
CA ARG A 973 9.70 -39.69 5.19
C ARG A 973 9.89 -40.31 3.80
N GLY A 974 8.96 -40.05 2.88
CA GLY A 974 9.17 -40.32 1.46
C GLY A 974 9.85 -39.14 0.76
N SER A 975 9.88 -39.18 -0.56
CA SER A 975 10.32 -38.06 -1.40
C SER A 975 9.27 -37.74 -2.48
N VAL A 976 9.34 -36.51 -2.98
CA VAL A 976 8.69 -36.06 -4.21
C VAL A 976 9.74 -35.30 -5.02
N ASP A 977 10.36 -36.02 -5.94
CA ASP A 977 11.48 -35.54 -6.74
C ASP A 977 10.96 -35.12 -8.11
N LEU A 978 11.08 -33.83 -8.47
CA LEU A 978 10.43 -33.25 -9.64
C LEU A 978 11.46 -32.48 -10.48
N THR A 979 11.72 -32.94 -11.72
CA THR A 979 12.44 -32.16 -12.72
C THR A 979 11.45 -31.38 -13.59
N LEU A 980 11.78 -30.12 -13.89
CA LEU A 980 11.00 -29.18 -14.69
C LEU A 980 11.88 -28.47 -15.73
N THR A 981 11.35 -28.25 -16.94
CA THR A 981 12.03 -27.53 -18.03
C THR A 981 11.19 -26.34 -18.49
N GLY A 982 11.79 -25.15 -18.64
CA GLY A 982 11.12 -23.95 -19.15
C GLY A 982 11.07 -22.79 -18.14
N SER A 983 10.01 -21.99 -18.18
CA SER A 983 9.92 -20.73 -17.41
C SER A 983 8.98 -20.86 -16.21
N GLY A 984 9.52 -20.80 -15.00
CA GLY A 984 8.75 -20.83 -13.76
C GLY A 984 7.88 -19.58 -13.58
N GLY A 985 6.56 -19.78 -13.48
CA GLY A 985 5.63 -18.70 -13.15
C GLY A 985 5.85 -18.11 -11.75
N GLN A 986 5.16 -16.99 -11.48
CA GLN A 986 5.16 -16.30 -10.17
C GLN A 986 4.96 -17.27 -8.99
N SER A 987 5.73 -17.11 -7.92
CA SER A 987 5.73 -17.99 -6.73
C SER A 987 6.13 -19.45 -7.00
N PHE A 988 7.03 -19.70 -7.95
CA PHE A 988 7.60 -21.04 -8.20
C PHE A 988 8.21 -21.66 -6.92
N GLY A 989 7.80 -22.88 -6.58
CA GLY A 989 8.34 -23.58 -5.40
C GLY A 989 7.91 -22.99 -4.06
N CYS A 990 6.85 -22.17 -4.02
CA CYS A 990 6.34 -21.62 -2.76
C CYS A 990 5.93 -22.72 -1.78
N PHE A 991 6.17 -22.48 -0.49
CA PHE A 991 5.91 -23.41 0.61
C PHE A 991 6.54 -24.81 0.42
N ALA A 992 7.65 -24.92 -0.32
CA ALA A 992 8.39 -26.18 -0.41
C ALA A 992 8.78 -26.71 0.99
N ILE A 993 8.84 -28.03 1.10
CA ILE A 993 8.78 -28.79 2.35
C ILE A 993 9.83 -29.90 2.33
N GLN A 994 10.26 -30.39 3.50
CA GLN A 994 11.20 -31.50 3.59
C GLN A 994 10.72 -32.70 2.76
N GLY A 995 11.59 -33.21 1.89
CA GLY A 995 11.28 -34.31 0.96
C GLY A 995 10.72 -33.90 -0.40
N LEU A 996 10.41 -32.62 -0.64
CA LEU A 996 10.15 -32.09 -1.99
C LEU A 996 11.46 -31.57 -2.60
N ASN A 997 11.93 -32.22 -3.66
CA ASN A 997 13.22 -31.91 -4.29
C ASN A 997 12.97 -31.49 -5.75
N VAL A 998 13.45 -30.31 -6.14
CA VAL A 998 13.04 -29.63 -7.38
C VAL A 998 14.24 -29.14 -8.17
N LYS A 999 14.29 -29.50 -9.46
CA LYS A 999 15.25 -28.95 -10.43
C LYS A 999 14.52 -28.27 -11.58
N LEU A 1000 14.75 -26.98 -11.77
CA LEU A 1000 14.29 -26.20 -12.92
C LEU A 1000 15.45 -25.94 -13.89
N VAL A 1001 15.29 -26.35 -15.15
CA VAL A 1001 16.20 -25.98 -16.25
C VAL A 1001 15.53 -24.89 -17.08
N GLY A 1002 15.97 -23.65 -16.90
CA GLY A 1002 15.34 -22.45 -17.44
C GLY A 1002 15.53 -21.22 -16.56
N GLU A 1003 14.45 -20.47 -16.33
CA GLU A 1003 14.41 -19.24 -15.52
C GLU A 1003 13.11 -19.16 -14.72
N ALA A 1004 13.00 -18.27 -13.72
CA ALA A 1004 11.77 -18.08 -12.96
C ALA A 1004 11.42 -16.61 -12.72
N ASN A 1005 10.13 -16.33 -12.50
CA ASN A 1005 9.62 -15.01 -12.16
C ASN A 1005 9.81 -14.70 -10.65
N ASP A 1006 9.06 -13.73 -10.12
CA ASP A 1006 9.22 -13.28 -8.73
C ASP A 1006 8.67 -14.31 -7.71
N TYR A 1007 9.08 -14.18 -6.44
CA TYR A 1007 8.65 -14.99 -5.29
C TYR A 1007 9.11 -16.48 -5.28
N VAL A 1008 10.23 -16.84 -5.93
CA VAL A 1008 10.79 -18.20 -5.85
C VAL A 1008 11.01 -18.61 -4.39
N GLY A 1009 10.54 -19.79 -4.00
CA GLY A 1009 10.73 -20.32 -2.64
C GLY A 1009 10.04 -19.51 -1.52
N LYS A 1010 9.07 -18.65 -1.85
CA LYS A 1010 8.27 -17.89 -0.86
C LYS A 1010 7.67 -18.84 0.18
N GLY A 1011 7.94 -18.58 1.46
CA GLY A 1011 7.46 -19.40 2.59
C GLY A 1011 7.98 -20.84 2.62
N MET A 1012 9.08 -21.15 1.93
CA MET A 1012 9.71 -22.48 1.96
C MET A 1012 10.11 -22.85 3.40
N GLY A 1013 9.71 -24.03 3.87
CA GLY A 1013 10.05 -24.58 5.18
C GLY A 1013 11.00 -25.79 5.14
N GLY A 1014 11.32 -26.28 3.94
CA GLY A 1014 12.22 -27.41 3.72
C GLY A 1014 12.34 -27.78 2.24
N GLY A 1015 13.10 -28.83 1.97
CA GLY A 1015 13.33 -29.31 0.59
C GLY A 1015 14.37 -28.47 -0.16
N ASP A 1016 14.63 -28.89 -1.40
CA ASP A 1016 15.67 -28.32 -2.25
C ASP A 1016 15.07 -27.75 -3.54
N ILE A 1017 15.44 -26.52 -3.91
CA ILE A 1017 15.11 -25.90 -5.19
C ILE A 1017 16.41 -25.49 -5.88
N ALA A 1018 16.70 -26.07 -7.04
CA ALA A 1018 17.82 -25.67 -7.89
C ALA A 1018 17.31 -25.11 -9.23
N ILE A 1019 17.72 -23.89 -9.57
CA ILE A 1019 17.38 -23.22 -10.83
C ILE A 1019 18.67 -22.96 -11.62
N THR A 1020 18.71 -23.47 -12.86
CA THR A 1020 19.84 -23.28 -13.78
C THR A 1020 19.37 -22.91 -15.18
N PRO A 1021 20.03 -21.94 -15.86
CA PRO A 1021 19.85 -21.76 -17.30
C PRO A 1021 20.12 -23.06 -18.08
N PRO A 1022 19.52 -23.21 -19.27
CA PRO A 1022 19.86 -24.28 -20.21
C PRO A 1022 21.36 -24.36 -20.50
N SER A 1023 21.87 -25.58 -20.69
CA SER A 1023 23.30 -25.81 -20.92
C SER A 1023 23.84 -25.14 -22.20
N ASN A 1024 22.96 -24.87 -23.17
CA ASN A 1024 23.23 -24.20 -24.44
C ASN A 1024 23.00 -22.67 -24.43
N SER A 1025 22.68 -22.05 -23.28
CA SER A 1025 22.53 -20.58 -23.20
C SER A 1025 23.81 -19.86 -23.60
N CYS A 1026 23.69 -18.89 -24.54
CA CYS A 1026 24.81 -18.17 -25.16
C CYS A 1026 25.18 -16.85 -24.45
N PHE A 1027 24.44 -16.46 -23.43
CA PHE A 1027 24.68 -15.26 -22.62
C PHE A 1027 25.54 -15.60 -21.40
N ASP A 1028 26.25 -14.59 -20.86
CA ASP A 1028 26.88 -14.71 -19.55
C ASP A 1028 25.83 -14.96 -18.46
N ARG A 1029 26.04 -16.03 -17.70
CA ARG A 1029 25.13 -16.50 -16.64
C ARG A 1029 25.28 -15.64 -15.38
N GLU A 1030 26.49 -15.16 -15.10
CA GLU A 1030 26.81 -14.37 -13.91
C GLU A 1030 26.20 -12.96 -14.01
N ALA A 1031 26.17 -12.34 -15.19
CA ALA A 1031 25.48 -11.07 -15.43
C ALA A 1031 23.94 -11.20 -15.51
N ALA A 1032 23.41 -12.35 -15.95
CA ALA A 1032 21.99 -12.50 -16.29
C ALA A 1032 21.05 -12.60 -15.07
N SER A 1033 19.91 -11.92 -15.12
CA SER A 1033 18.81 -12.14 -14.17
C SER A 1033 18.06 -13.43 -14.54
N VAL A 1034 18.08 -14.41 -13.62
CA VAL A 1034 17.54 -15.77 -13.77
C VAL A 1034 16.34 -16.02 -12.83
N VAL A 1035 16.26 -15.30 -11.71
CA VAL A 1035 15.07 -15.27 -10.84
C VAL A 1035 14.59 -13.84 -10.58
N GLY A 1036 13.30 -13.70 -10.24
CA GLY A 1036 12.69 -12.40 -9.98
C GLY A 1036 12.96 -11.82 -8.58
N ASN A 1037 12.10 -10.88 -8.19
CA ASN A 1037 12.15 -10.16 -6.91
C ASN A 1037 11.59 -11.04 -5.77
N THR A 1038 11.84 -10.64 -4.51
CA THR A 1038 11.15 -11.16 -3.31
C THR A 1038 11.23 -12.69 -3.14
N CYS A 1039 12.32 -13.30 -3.63
CA CYS A 1039 12.59 -14.72 -3.45
C CYS A 1039 12.93 -15.04 -1.98
N LEU A 1040 12.58 -16.24 -1.53
CA LEU A 1040 12.68 -16.71 -0.13
C LEU A 1040 11.90 -15.87 0.89
N TYR A 1041 10.88 -15.12 0.45
CA TYR A 1041 10.07 -14.30 1.35
C TYR A 1041 9.45 -15.12 2.48
N GLY A 1042 9.87 -14.86 3.73
CA GLY A 1042 9.35 -15.57 4.91
C GLY A 1042 9.77 -17.04 5.01
N ALA A 1043 10.89 -17.45 4.41
CA ALA A 1043 11.31 -18.86 4.40
C ALA A 1043 11.81 -19.34 5.79
N THR A 1044 11.29 -20.49 6.24
CA THR A 1044 11.53 -21.11 7.56
C THR A 1044 12.34 -22.42 7.47
N GLY A 1045 12.95 -22.70 6.31
CA GLY A 1045 13.92 -23.78 6.11
C GLY A 1045 14.08 -24.12 4.63
N GLY A 1046 14.89 -25.14 4.33
CA GLY A 1046 15.16 -25.59 2.95
C GLY A 1046 16.27 -24.80 2.27
N ARG A 1047 16.59 -25.18 1.02
CA ARG A 1047 17.76 -24.68 0.29
C ARG A 1047 17.42 -24.23 -1.13
N LEU A 1048 17.89 -23.03 -1.51
CA LEU A 1048 17.71 -22.47 -2.85
C LEU A 1048 19.07 -22.20 -3.52
N PHE A 1049 19.27 -22.80 -4.70
CA PHE A 1049 20.46 -22.61 -5.52
C PHE A 1049 20.07 -21.95 -6.85
N VAL A 1050 20.66 -20.79 -7.15
CA VAL A 1050 20.43 -20.03 -8.39
C VAL A 1050 21.76 -19.78 -9.11
N ASN A 1051 21.89 -20.38 -10.30
CA ASN A 1051 22.96 -20.13 -11.26
C ASN A 1051 22.59 -18.86 -12.06
N GLY A 1052 23.11 -17.71 -11.65
CA GLY A 1052 22.74 -16.36 -12.10
C GLY A 1052 22.13 -15.44 -11.03
N ARG A 1053 21.64 -14.26 -11.44
CA ARG A 1053 21.23 -13.16 -10.54
C ARG A 1053 19.75 -13.15 -10.19
N ALA A 1054 19.44 -12.67 -8.98
CA ALA A 1054 18.11 -12.38 -8.48
C ALA A 1054 17.72 -10.89 -8.59
N GLY A 1055 16.43 -10.61 -8.37
CA GLY A 1055 15.88 -9.25 -8.33
C GLY A 1055 15.97 -8.55 -6.97
N GLU A 1056 15.09 -7.58 -6.77
CA GLU A 1056 14.94 -6.80 -5.51
C GLU A 1056 14.51 -7.68 -4.33
N ARG A 1057 14.85 -7.26 -3.10
CA ARG A 1057 14.36 -7.90 -1.85
C ARG A 1057 14.61 -9.40 -1.78
N PHE A 1058 15.76 -9.88 -2.27
CA PHE A 1058 16.17 -11.28 -2.13
C PHE A 1058 16.33 -11.65 -0.65
N ALA A 1059 15.81 -12.81 -0.23
CA ALA A 1059 15.83 -13.29 1.16
C ALA A 1059 15.14 -12.35 2.18
N VAL A 1060 14.19 -11.51 1.74
CA VAL A 1060 13.43 -10.62 2.65
C VAL A 1060 12.62 -11.44 3.68
N ARG A 1061 12.75 -11.12 4.96
CA ARG A 1061 12.21 -11.94 6.08
C ARG A 1061 12.61 -13.42 6.03
N ASN A 1062 13.75 -13.79 5.46
CA ASN A 1062 14.28 -15.15 5.65
C ASN A 1062 14.49 -15.41 7.14
N SER A 1063 14.09 -16.60 7.61
CA SER A 1063 14.15 -16.99 9.01
C SER A 1063 15.00 -18.23 9.28
N MET A 1064 15.17 -19.14 8.30
CA MET A 1064 16.06 -20.32 8.45
C MET A 1064 16.58 -20.91 7.12
N ALA A 1065 16.18 -20.40 5.95
CA ALA A 1065 16.57 -21.01 4.68
C ALA A 1065 18.02 -20.69 4.28
N GLU A 1066 18.64 -21.63 3.56
CA GLU A 1066 19.97 -21.48 2.96
C GLU A 1066 19.83 -21.06 1.49
N ALA A 1067 20.69 -20.14 1.02
CA ALA A 1067 20.64 -19.60 -0.33
C ALA A 1067 22.02 -19.38 -0.94
N VAL A 1068 22.19 -19.77 -2.20
CA VAL A 1068 23.36 -19.40 -3.03
C VAL A 1068 22.87 -18.78 -4.34
N VAL A 1069 23.36 -17.58 -4.66
CA VAL A 1069 22.99 -16.77 -5.83
C VAL A 1069 24.22 -16.03 -6.37
N GLU A 1070 24.23 -15.64 -7.63
CA GLU A 1070 25.40 -15.01 -8.28
C GLU A 1070 25.25 -13.46 -8.42
N GLY A 1071 24.32 -12.87 -7.65
CA GLY A 1071 24.11 -11.42 -7.49
C GLY A 1071 22.64 -11.05 -7.24
N THR A 1072 22.36 -9.85 -6.70
CA THR A 1072 20.99 -9.42 -6.31
C THR A 1072 20.68 -7.96 -6.64
N GLY A 1073 19.42 -7.54 -6.44
CA GLY A 1073 19.01 -6.12 -6.40
C GLY A 1073 19.26 -5.42 -5.07
N ASP A 1074 18.61 -4.26 -4.90
CA ASP A 1074 18.57 -3.52 -3.63
C ASP A 1074 17.74 -4.33 -2.59
N HIS A 1075 17.86 -3.95 -1.31
CA HIS A 1075 17.14 -4.55 -0.17
C HIS A 1075 17.41 -6.06 0.04
N CYS A 1076 18.58 -6.57 -0.35
CA CYS A 1076 18.97 -7.95 -0.09
C CYS A 1076 19.07 -8.23 1.42
N CYS A 1077 18.53 -9.36 1.89
CA CYS A 1077 18.43 -9.76 3.31
C CYS A 1077 17.63 -8.78 4.21
N GLU A 1078 16.75 -7.95 3.63
CA GLU A 1078 15.89 -7.02 4.38
C GLU A 1078 15.00 -7.78 5.40
N TYR A 1079 14.95 -7.34 6.66
CA TYR A 1079 14.28 -8.04 7.78
C TYR A 1079 14.68 -9.52 8.00
N MET A 1080 15.85 -9.98 7.53
CA MET A 1080 16.29 -11.37 7.77
C MET A 1080 16.54 -11.63 9.27
N THR A 1081 16.09 -12.79 9.74
CA THR A 1081 16.03 -13.19 11.15
C THR A 1081 16.75 -14.50 11.47
N GLY A 1082 17.21 -15.22 10.44
CA GLY A 1082 17.94 -16.48 10.55
C GLY A 1082 18.16 -17.13 9.18
N GLY A 1083 18.94 -18.20 9.14
CA GLY A 1083 19.40 -18.84 7.90
C GLY A 1083 20.68 -18.24 7.34
N THR A 1084 21.04 -18.61 6.10
CA THR A 1084 22.32 -18.27 5.48
C THR A 1084 22.14 -17.85 4.03
N VAL A 1085 22.75 -16.73 3.63
CA VAL A 1085 22.70 -16.22 2.25
C VAL A 1085 24.12 -16.00 1.71
N VAL A 1086 24.42 -16.56 0.53
CA VAL A 1086 25.69 -16.36 -0.18
C VAL A 1086 25.43 -15.69 -1.52
N SER A 1087 26.01 -14.51 -1.74
CA SER A 1087 26.03 -13.81 -3.03
C SER A 1087 27.43 -13.87 -3.63
N LEU A 1088 27.60 -14.63 -4.72
CA LEU A 1088 28.84 -14.76 -5.47
C LEU A 1088 29.03 -13.63 -6.50
N GLY A 1089 28.38 -12.48 -6.32
CA GLY A 1089 28.45 -11.37 -7.26
C GLY A 1089 27.63 -10.15 -6.85
N PRO A 1090 27.58 -9.11 -7.72
CA PRO A 1090 27.16 -7.76 -7.33
C PRO A 1090 25.72 -7.65 -6.80
N VAL A 1091 25.60 -6.93 -5.69
CA VAL A 1091 24.35 -6.57 -5.01
C VAL A 1091 24.00 -5.09 -5.19
N GLY A 1092 22.72 -4.76 -4.96
CA GLY A 1092 22.23 -3.39 -4.87
C GLY A 1092 22.40 -2.77 -3.49
N ARG A 1093 21.72 -1.64 -3.27
CA ARG A 1093 21.76 -0.78 -2.06
C ARG A 1093 20.86 -1.29 -0.92
N ASN A 1094 20.99 -0.68 0.25
CA ASN A 1094 20.18 -0.95 1.46
C ASN A 1094 20.21 -2.43 1.92
N VAL A 1095 21.35 -3.10 1.73
CA VAL A 1095 21.55 -4.51 2.12
C VAL A 1095 21.41 -4.67 3.64
N ALA A 1096 20.77 -5.75 4.09
CA ALA A 1096 20.54 -6.09 5.50
C ALA A 1096 19.75 -5.05 6.31
N ALA A 1097 18.97 -4.18 5.65
CA ALA A 1097 18.09 -3.24 6.34
C ALA A 1097 17.09 -3.97 7.26
N GLY A 1098 17.18 -3.70 8.57
CA GLY A 1098 16.35 -4.39 9.56
C GLY A 1098 16.69 -5.86 9.82
N MET A 1099 17.80 -6.39 9.30
CA MET A 1099 18.28 -7.75 9.56
C MET A 1099 18.73 -7.90 11.02
N THR A 1100 18.17 -8.87 11.75
CA THR A 1100 18.42 -9.08 13.19
C THR A 1100 19.03 -10.44 13.54
N GLY A 1101 19.06 -11.39 12.60
CA GLY A 1101 19.66 -12.72 12.78
C GLY A 1101 19.96 -13.40 11.44
N GLY A 1102 20.70 -14.51 11.49
CA GLY A 1102 21.27 -15.21 10.34
C GLY A 1102 22.55 -14.55 9.79
N LEU A 1103 23.19 -15.21 8.83
CA LEU A 1103 24.49 -14.79 8.28
C LEU A 1103 24.42 -14.55 6.77
N GLY A 1104 25.07 -13.48 6.31
CA GLY A 1104 25.17 -13.12 4.90
C GLY A 1104 26.63 -13.03 4.45
N TYR A 1105 26.96 -13.68 3.34
CA TYR A 1105 28.31 -13.74 2.75
C TYR A 1105 28.29 -13.17 1.33
N PHE A 1106 29.12 -12.17 1.06
CA PHE A 1106 29.06 -11.38 -0.18
C PHE A 1106 30.44 -11.24 -0.80
N LEU A 1107 30.59 -11.67 -2.05
CA LEU A 1107 31.80 -11.45 -2.83
C LEU A 1107 31.81 -10.02 -3.40
N ASP A 1108 32.84 -9.25 -3.08
CA ASP A 1108 33.01 -7.86 -3.50
C ASP A 1108 34.29 -7.70 -4.33
N GLU A 1109 34.17 -7.97 -5.64
CA GLU A 1109 35.24 -7.79 -6.63
C GLU A 1109 35.47 -6.30 -7.00
N ALA A 1110 34.56 -5.40 -6.59
CA ALA A 1110 34.59 -3.97 -6.94
C ALA A 1110 35.13 -3.06 -5.82
N GLY A 1111 35.06 -3.52 -4.56
CA GLY A 1111 35.44 -2.75 -3.37
C GLY A 1111 34.36 -1.78 -2.87
N ASP A 1112 33.12 -1.90 -3.35
CA ASP A 1112 32.04 -0.92 -3.15
C ASP A 1112 30.89 -1.45 -2.26
N PHE A 1113 31.02 -2.66 -1.69
CA PHE A 1113 29.96 -3.30 -0.92
C PHE A 1113 29.57 -2.52 0.35
N CYS A 1114 30.55 -1.98 1.08
CA CYS A 1114 30.30 -1.28 2.34
C CYS A 1114 29.38 -0.07 2.21
N ASP A 1115 29.45 0.66 1.08
CA ASP A 1115 28.61 1.83 0.81
C ASP A 1115 27.15 1.46 0.49
N LYS A 1116 26.86 0.16 0.29
CA LYS A 1116 25.54 -0.40 -0.02
C LYS A 1116 24.84 -1.02 1.18
N VAL A 1117 25.54 -1.23 2.30
CA VAL A 1117 25.00 -1.90 3.50
C VAL A 1117 24.28 -0.91 4.42
N ASN A 1118 23.13 -1.31 4.94
CA ASN A 1118 22.43 -0.59 6.00
C ASN A 1118 23.01 -0.97 7.37
N THR A 1119 23.89 -0.12 7.89
CA THR A 1119 24.63 -0.33 9.15
C THR A 1119 23.84 0.02 10.42
N GLU A 1120 22.51 0.13 10.37
CA GLU A 1120 21.69 0.41 11.56
C GLU A 1120 21.71 -0.74 12.58
N ILE A 1121 21.93 -1.98 12.13
CA ILE A 1121 21.91 -3.18 12.97
C ILE A 1121 23.15 -4.08 12.77
N VAL A 1122 23.51 -4.39 11.52
CA VAL A 1122 24.57 -5.37 11.23
C VAL A 1122 25.97 -4.77 11.29
N ALA A 1123 26.93 -5.57 11.78
CA ALA A 1123 28.35 -5.34 11.61
C ALA A 1123 28.85 -5.97 10.29
N ILE A 1124 29.96 -5.47 9.77
CA ILE A 1124 30.62 -5.95 8.54
C ILE A 1124 32.04 -6.43 8.92
N GLN A 1125 32.41 -7.65 8.54
CA GLN A 1125 33.77 -8.19 8.74
C GLN A 1125 34.26 -9.00 7.53
N ARG A 1126 35.55 -9.35 7.50
CA ARG A 1126 36.16 -10.20 6.45
C ARG A 1126 36.06 -11.69 6.81
N LEU A 1127 35.99 -12.55 5.80
CA LEU A 1127 35.70 -13.99 5.94
C LEU A 1127 36.96 -14.87 6.15
N HIS A 1128 36.77 -16.09 6.67
CA HIS A 1128 37.72 -17.21 6.62
C HIS A 1128 37.00 -18.54 6.30
N VAL A 1129 37.37 -19.18 5.17
CA VAL A 1129 36.94 -20.53 4.68
C VAL A 1129 35.41 -20.77 4.51
N GLU A 1130 34.90 -21.79 3.80
CA GLU A 1130 35.45 -22.85 2.91
C GLU A 1130 34.53 -23.04 1.67
N LYS A 1131 34.62 -24.15 0.91
CA LYS A 1131 34.29 -24.22 -0.53
C LYS A 1131 32.97 -24.94 -0.93
N THR A 1132 32.22 -24.41 -1.91
CA THR A 1132 31.07 -25.05 -2.59
C THR A 1132 31.00 -24.83 -4.13
N GLY A 1133 30.59 -25.83 -4.92
CA GLY A 1133 30.90 -25.90 -6.36
C GLY A 1133 29.81 -25.48 -7.37
N SER A 1134 29.61 -24.17 -7.61
CA SER A 1134 29.02 -23.62 -8.87
C SER A 1134 30.06 -23.68 -10.03
N SER A 1135 29.84 -23.08 -11.21
CA SER A 1135 30.93 -22.77 -12.16
C SER A 1135 31.71 -21.50 -11.77
N LYS A 1136 31.03 -20.39 -11.43
CA LYS A 1136 31.70 -19.25 -10.77
C LYS A 1136 32.20 -19.67 -9.39
N GLY A 1137 31.37 -20.44 -8.67
CA GLY A 1137 31.76 -21.11 -7.44
C GLY A 1137 33.05 -21.90 -7.64
N ARG A 1138 33.16 -22.76 -8.65
CA ARG A 1138 34.39 -23.50 -8.98
C ARG A 1138 35.59 -22.60 -9.25
N ALA A 1139 35.47 -21.52 -10.02
CA ALA A 1139 36.56 -20.57 -10.20
C ALA A 1139 37.00 -19.95 -8.85
N VAL A 1140 36.03 -19.57 -8.02
CA VAL A 1140 36.23 -19.13 -6.64
C VAL A 1140 36.83 -20.24 -5.77
N LEU A 1141 36.57 -21.53 -6.00
CA LEU A 1141 37.14 -22.66 -5.23
C LEU A 1141 38.58 -22.97 -5.63
N GLU A 1142 38.85 -22.93 -6.93
CA GLU A 1142 40.15 -23.21 -7.55
C GLU A 1142 41.14 -22.08 -7.23
N ALA A 1143 40.67 -20.84 -7.15
CA ALA A 1143 41.43 -19.66 -6.73
C ALA A 1143 41.01 -19.13 -5.33
N TRP A 1144 40.62 -20.00 -4.40
CA TRP A 1144 40.03 -19.60 -3.11
C TRP A 1144 40.86 -18.62 -2.29
N ASP A 1145 42.19 -18.79 -2.26
CA ASP A 1145 43.07 -17.92 -1.47
C ASP A 1145 43.19 -16.50 -2.07
N GLN A 1146 42.85 -16.32 -3.35
CA GLN A 1146 42.71 -15.01 -4.01
C GLN A 1146 41.35 -14.37 -3.72
N TYR A 1147 40.27 -15.15 -3.70
CA TYR A 1147 38.91 -14.65 -3.54
C TYR A 1147 38.48 -14.46 -2.08
N LEU A 1148 39.00 -15.26 -1.14
CA LEU A 1148 38.65 -15.18 0.28
C LEU A 1148 38.83 -13.77 0.89
N PRO A 1149 39.93 -13.01 0.61
CA PRO A 1149 40.08 -11.63 1.07
C PRO A 1149 39.03 -10.65 0.52
N MET A 1150 38.36 -10.99 -0.59
CA MET A 1150 37.33 -10.15 -1.24
C MET A 1150 35.93 -10.37 -0.65
N PHE A 1151 35.71 -11.45 0.10
CA PHE A 1151 34.43 -11.69 0.77
C PHE A 1151 34.22 -10.76 1.98
N TRP A 1152 32.98 -10.34 2.15
CA TRP A 1152 32.44 -9.72 3.35
C TRP A 1152 31.41 -10.62 4.02
N GLN A 1153 31.41 -10.63 5.35
CA GLN A 1153 30.42 -11.28 6.19
C GLN A 1153 29.59 -10.20 6.91
N LEU A 1154 28.27 -10.28 6.80
CA LEU A 1154 27.33 -9.47 7.58
C LEU A 1154 26.90 -10.24 8.84
N VAL A 1155 27.05 -9.57 9.98
CA VAL A 1155 26.88 -10.15 11.31
C VAL A 1155 25.87 -9.32 12.12
N PRO A 1156 24.64 -9.81 12.31
CA PRO A 1156 23.68 -9.21 13.23
C PRO A 1156 24.14 -9.36 14.70
N PRO A 1157 23.69 -8.50 15.63
CA PRO A 1157 24.10 -8.56 17.03
C PRO A 1157 23.76 -9.88 17.74
N ALA A 1158 22.75 -10.63 17.27
CA ALA A 1158 22.41 -11.95 17.76
C ALA A 1158 23.51 -12.98 17.47
N GLU A 1159 24.10 -12.94 16.27
CA GLU A 1159 25.07 -13.95 15.80
C GLU A 1159 26.51 -13.68 16.27
N LYS A 1160 26.75 -12.57 16.98
CA LYS A 1160 28.08 -12.09 17.39
C LYS A 1160 28.94 -13.11 18.14
N ASN A 1161 28.31 -14.09 18.80
CA ASN A 1161 28.96 -15.12 19.60
C ASN A 1161 28.85 -16.53 19.00
N THR A 1162 28.54 -16.66 17.70
CA THR A 1162 28.54 -17.94 17.00
C THR A 1162 29.95 -18.36 16.58
N PRO A 1163 30.28 -19.67 16.48
CA PRO A 1163 31.58 -20.15 16.02
C PRO A 1163 31.98 -19.59 14.63
N GLU A 1164 31.01 -19.44 13.73
CA GLU A 1164 31.14 -18.95 12.36
C GLU A 1164 31.46 -17.44 12.29
N VAL A 1165 31.39 -16.74 13.42
CA VAL A 1165 31.67 -15.30 13.56
C VAL A 1165 32.87 -15.04 14.47
N ASN A 1166 33.08 -15.87 15.50
CA ASN A 1166 34.11 -15.67 16.52
C ASN A 1166 34.78 -17.00 16.95
N PRO A 1167 35.87 -17.43 16.27
CA PRO A 1167 36.61 -18.65 16.60
C PRO A 1167 37.23 -18.69 18.01
N ALA A 1168 37.27 -17.58 18.75
CA ALA A 1168 37.72 -17.58 20.14
C ALA A 1168 36.65 -18.10 21.12
N PHE A 1169 35.38 -18.20 20.69
CA PHE A 1169 34.26 -18.58 21.56
C PHE A 1169 34.23 -20.08 21.89
N GLU A 1170 34.63 -20.94 20.96
CA GLU A 1170 34.73 -22.40 21.17
C GLU A 1170 35.60 -22.75 22.39
N ARG A 1171 36.72 -22.03 22.56
CA ARG A 1171 37.69 -22.23 23.67
C ARG A 1171 37.14 -21.88 25.06
N VAL A 1172 35.93 -21.33 25.14
CA VAL A 1172 35.21 -21.07 26.40
C VAL A 1172 34.13 -22.12 26.66
N ALA A 1173 33.47 -22.61 25.61
CA ALA A 1173 32.37 -23.57 25.72
C ALA A 1173 32.82 -24.93 26.29
N GLU A 1174 34.02 -25.42 25.94
CA GLU A 1174 34.57 -26.70 26.44
C GLU A 1174 34.70 -26.80 27.97
N LYS A 1175 34.63 -25.67 28.71
CA LYS A 1175 34.79 -25.66 30.17
C LYS A 1175 33.51 -25.84 30.98
N VAL A 1176 32.34 -25.98 30.35
CA VAL A 1176 31.06 -26.18 31.06
C VAL A 1176 30.34 -27.43 30.55
N ALA A 1177 30.88 -28.60 30.87
CA ALA A 1177 30.17 -29.87 30.71
C ALA A 1177 29.01 -29.95 31.73
N PRO A 1178 27.77 -30.25 31.31
CA PRO A 1178 26.65 -30.40 32.25
C PRO A 1178 26.81 -31.67 33.09
N ALA A 1179 26.48 -31.58 34.37
CA ALA A 1179 26.50 -32.72 35.28
C ALA A 1179 25.47 -33.78 34.85
N LYS A 1180 25.89 -35.05 34.77
CA LYS A 1180 25.01 -36.17 34.44
C LYS A 1180 23.98 -36.38 35.54
N VAL A 1181 22.73 -35.98 35.30
CA VAL A 1181 21.59 -36.48 36.08
C VAL A 1181 21.32 -37.91 35.63
N ALA A 1182 21.53 -38.88 36.52
CA ALA A 1182 21.17 -40.27 36.27
C ALA A 1182 19.66 -40.45 36.45
N VAL A 1183 18.99 -40.99 35.43
CA VAL A 1183 17.59 -41.43 35.51
C VAL A 1183 17.60 -42.93 35.78
N SER A 1184 16.82 -43.38 36.78
CA SER A 1184 16.69 -44.79 37.15
C SER A 1184 15.22 -45.22 37.10
N ALA A 1185 14.94 -46.22 36.26
CA ALA A 1185 13.65 -46.89 36.06
C ALA A 1185 12.50 -45.95 35.61
#